data_AF-A0A4S4N687-F1
#
_entry.id   AF-A0A4S4N687-F1
#
_cell.length_a   1.000
_cell.length_b   1.000
_cell.length_c   1.000
_cell.angle_alpha   90.00
_cell.angle_beta   90.00
_cell.angle_gamma   90.00
#
_symmetry.space_group_name_H-M   'P 1'
#
loop_
_entity.id
_entity.type
_entity.pdbx_description
1 polymer ?
#
loop_
_entity_poly.entity_id
_entity_poly.type
_entity_poly.pdbx_seq_one_letter_code
_entity_poly.pdbx_strand_id
1 'polypeptide(L)'
;MTRDFSPRQFRAIQKADSPNDVINACPQNFNLISDCFAAIVFTINYTIFVDGGLSHVDVVKHKSDSELRDFAVAAIIELKTGVQLPPRELPYSTASNTAQDTDIRLGFIRGVRTIIVVALFLCYIGIAYQLPGAFGSERANLSTSHLKAMGLRDSARILSWHLSISLAYLPAWIIVSVIWHYRIFTGTNVGLILILHVLLGLLLASWSFFVAVPFGKSPQLAAVAATFLAIVFAIGALSFKKASTGAAIGFSIVFPPGFYVFVIRAIVGYENNLIPTNVLKPDPDNKITILPLLIIAIVDIFLWPILAVLLEWFLYDRHNPSPFASWDKKNIEEHYALQPADMAISISNLGKEFSTSMFGSKNGRVTAISDLSLDIPKYGIYVLLGSNGAGKSTIMSILGGVLGRTRGTVKFEGNIDRPPRGTIGIVPQKNVLFPELTCYQTLEVWRAVKRADASVHGDDDIVQLLRDCDLGHKVHYNASALSGGQKRKLQLAIGLIGGSKIVLVDECTSGVDPWSRRAIWRTLSSIRHERTIIFTTHANAYQKSTEESSSDMLGRIQKFSPSAYSTSTSATRASYHLKIKDTPTVQLVLQMIEDEKMAFNVTSYSVHGTSIEDIFLGLMHDSEPEQQPEVLILAKSQSSTPILPALTFSLSLSLTNGSPLSPLSQAWTIMYKRYLIFRRSWLTSLIAVLVAVLASCMSLTFMARFESSCVQPFVRDPLRGNSPLYFPDSLPGRFFGGLEVLTSPPGIVSTVGITSTAFQDVPDNATLVDTIQKTYLNQSFGGLSVDLPSNSAWFARETSANLLAGPIMLNLASNVLFDKALNDTGRVTSTPRIIAASYARFPGVPTGTFLALDGLGFFFLVMVEYGVVGVLFSYVVSLLVTSPLAAFALAAGYQFIMFVLYLASYLLVFTFAKPNETRTQLNAIHYILSILSPVASVLRAAFVSVNLFSLLCGNDD
;
A
#
# COMPACT_ATOMS: atom_id res chain seq x y z
N MET A 1 2.25 22.46 -61.24
CA MET A 1 3.02 21.30 -60.71
C MET A 1 2.14 20.09 -60.40
N THR A 2 0.85 20.25 -60.07
CA THR A 2 -0.01 19.11 -59.72
C THR A 2 -1.06 18.74 -60.79
N ARG A 3 -0.98 19.33 -61.99
CA ARG A 3 -2.05 19.29 -63.00
C ARG A 3 -2.35 17.86 -63.52
N ASP A 4 -1.36 16.97 -63.48
CA ASP A 4 -1.44 15.61 -64.02
C ASP A 4 -1.42 14.53 -62.93
N PHE A 5 -1.69 14.89 -61.67
CA PHE A 5 -1.72 13.92 -60.58
C PHE A 5 -2.90 12.96 -60.72
N SER A 6 -2.65 11.68 -60.46
CA SER A 6 -3.72 10.72 -60.29
C SER A 6 -4.59 11.06 -59.06
N PRO A 7 -5.86 10.63 -59.02
CA PRO A 7 -6.73 10.83 -57.87
C PRO A 7 -6.24 10.22 -56.55
N ARG A 8 -5.31 9.25 -56.61
CA ARG A 8 -4.62 8.70 -55.43
C ARG A 8 -3.49 9.62 -54.97
N GLN A 9 -2.72 10.20 -55.89
CA GLN A 9 -1.64 11.13 -55.57
C GLN A 9 -2.17 12.45 -55.00
N PHE A 10 -3.30 12.95 -55.52
CA PHE A 10 -3.96 14.13 -54.94
C PHE A 10 -4.44 13.91 -53.50
N ARG A 11 -4.81 12.68 -53.12
CA ARG A 11 -5.22 12.37 -51.73
C ARG A 11 -4.05 12.31 -50.75
N ALA A 12 -2.82 12.15 -51.24
CA ALA A 12 -1.62 12.07 -50.41
C ALA A 12 -0.96 13.43 -50.17
N ILE A 13 -1.47 14.51 -50.78
CA ILE A 13 -0.83 15.82 -50.78
C ILE A 13 -1.83 16.88 -50.31
N GLN A 14 -1.49 17.55 -49.22
CA GLN A 14 -2.24 18.67 -48.69
C GLN A 14 -1.54 19.98 -49.04
N LYS A 15 -2.27 20.92 -49.64
CA LYS A 15 -1.74 22.26 -49.96
C LYS A 15 -1.97 23.16 -48.74
N ALA A 16 -0.90 23.76 -48.23
CA ALA A 16 -0.94 24.85 -47.25
C ALA A 16 -0.88 26.20 -47.95
N ASP A 17 -1.55 27.22 -47.41
CA ASP A 17 -1.64 28.55 -48.02
C ASP A 17 -0.44 29.44 -47.67
N SER A 18 0.18 29.24 -46.50
CA SER A 18 1.42 29.92 -46.10
C SER A 18 2.47 28.96 -45.51
N PRO A 19 3.76 29.34 -45.48
CA PRO A 19 4.81 28.57 -44.82
C PRO A 19 4.56 28.32 -43.32
N ASN A 20 3.81 29.20 -42.66
CA ASN A 20 3.50 29.06 -41.24
C ASN A 20 2.41 28.00 -40.98
N ASP A 21 1.53 27.75 -41.96
CA ASP A 21 0.46 26.76 -41.86
C ASP A 21 0.97 25.31 -41.98
N VAL A 22 2.25 25.15 -42.37
CA VAL A 22 2.91 23.84 -42.43
C VAL A 22 2.96 23.18 -41.05
N ILE A 23 3.12 23.95 -39.96
CA ILE A 23 3.15 23.43 -38.59
C ILE A 23 1.78 22.84 -38.21
N ASN A 24 0.69 23.45 -38.67
CA ASN A 24 -0.67 23.01 -38.39
C ASN A 24 -1.07 21.82 -39.27
N ALA A 25 -0.63 21.80 -40.53
CA ALA A 25 -0.83 20.68 -41.44
C ALA A 25 0.01 19.45 -41.05
N CYS A 26 1.14 19.66 -40.37
CA CYS A 26 2.08 18.62 -39.95
C CYS A 26 2.40 18.69 -38.46
N PRO A 27 1.46 18.28 -37.58
CA PRO A 27 1.64 18.40 -36.13
C PRO A 27 2.81 17.55 -35.63
N GLN A 28 3.56 18.06 -34.65
CA GLN A 28 4.72 17.42 -34.03
C GLN A 28 4.49 17.06 -32.55
N ASN A 29 5.07 15.98 -32.05
CA ASN A 29 5.15 15.65 -30.62
C ASN A 29 6.34 16.36 -29.91
N PHE A 30 6.52 16.19 -28.58
CA PHE A 30 7.59 16.86 -27.82
C PHE A 30 9.01 16.49 -28.27
N ASN A 31 9.15 15.34 -28.92
CA ASN A 31 10.40 14.91 -29.49
C ASN A 31 10.61 15.46 -30.92
N LEU A 32 9.72 16.37 -31.37
CA LEU A 32 9.69 16.98 -32.70
C LEU A 32 9.37 15.98 -33.84
N ILE A 33 8.61 14.92 -33.54
CA ILE A 33 8.19 13.88 -34.51
C ILE A 33 6.80 14.20 -35.09
N SER A 34 6.61 14.09 -36.41
CA SER A 34 5.35 14.25 -37.16
C SER A 34 5.12 13.08 -38.14
N ASP A 35 3.87 12.65 -38.32
CA ASP A 35 3.53 11.67 -39.37
C ASP A 35 3.52 12.26 -40.79
N CYS A 36 3.75 13.56 -40.92
CA CYS A 36 4.04 14.14 -42.22
C CYS A 36 5.40 13.66 -42.71
N PHE A 37 5.37 12.90 -43.82
CA PHE A 37 6.59 12.42 -44.47
C PHE A 37 7.54 13.55 -44.86
N ALA A 38 7.02 14.65 -45.40
CA ALA A 38 7.73 15.87 -45.77
C ALA A 38 6.75 17.03 -46.03
N ALA A 39 7.20 18.27 -45.86
CA ALA A 39 6.54 19.47 -46.39
C ALA A 39 7.53 20.30 -47.19
N ILE A 40 7.08 20.95 -48.26
CA ILE A 40 7.97 21.70 -49.14
C ILE A 40 7.45 23.13 -49.25
N VAL A 41 8.30 24.09 -48.91
CA VAL A 41 8.02 25.51 -49.08
C VAL A 41 8.78 26.02 -50.30
N PHE A 42 8.03 26.46 -51.30
CA PHE A 42 8.57 26.99 -52.55
C PHE A 42 8.66 28.52 -52.48
N THR A 43 9.88 29.05 -52.62
CA THR A 43 10.18 30.47 -52.88
C THR A 43 11.01 30.56 -54.18
N ILE A 44 11.91 31.55 -54.31
CA ILE A 44 12.94 31.55 -55.37
C ILE A 44 13.83 30.29 -55.26
N ASN A 45 14.06 29.81 -54.02
CA ASN A 45 14.64 28.50 -53.68
C ASN A 45 13.57 27.64 -52.99
N TYR A 46 13.79 26.33 -52.82
CA TYR A 46 12.89 25.49 -52.03
C TYR A 46 13.53 24.96 -50.76
N THR A 47 12.75 24.91 -49.68
CA THR A 47 13.11 24.29 -48.42
C THR A 47 12.24 23.05 -48.22
N ILE A 48 12.89 21.91 -47.97
CA ILE A 48 12.21 20.67 -47.59
C ILE A 48 12.25 20.59 -46.06
N PHE A 49 11.06 20.63 -45.47
CA PHE A 49 10.82 20.32 -44.06
C PHE A 49 10.54 18.83 -43.93
N VAL A 50 11.24 18.18 -43.02
CA VAL A 50 11.14 16.73 -42.89
C VAL A 50 11.28 16.33 -41.44
N ASP A 51 10.52 15.31 -41.04
CA ASP A 51 10.57 14.79 -39.68
C ASP A 51 11.85 14.00 -39.41
N GLY A 52 12.54 14.27 -38.30
CA GLY A 52 13.68 13.48 -37.86
C GLY A 52 13.31 12.15 -37.18
N GLY A 53 12.04 11.93 -36.84
CA GLY A 53 11.58 10.74 -36.08
C GLY A 53 11.28 9.49 -36.91
N LEU A 54 10.93 9.66 -38.19
CA LEU A 54 10.65 8.59 -39.15
C LEU A 54 11.95 7.98 -39.70
N SER A 55 12.60 7.16 -38.88
CA SER A 55 13.94 6.59 -39.14
C SER A 55 13.98 5.06 -39.09
N HIS A 56 12.83 4.40 -39.00
CA HIS A 56 12.79 2.94 -38.94
C HIS A 56 13.08 2.32 -40.31
N VAL A 57 14.09 1.43 -40.35
CA VAL A 57 14.50 0.72 -41.56
C VAL A 57 14.19 -0.77 -41.41
N ASP A 58 13.10 -1.25 -42.03
CA ASP A 58 12.79 -2.68 -42.11
C ASP A 58 13.59 -3.34 -43.23
N VAL A 59 14.71 -3.97 -42.87
CA VAL A 59 15.62 -4.65 -43.81
C VAL A 59 15.03 -5.96 -44.35
N VAL A 60 13.95 -6.49 -43.77
CA VAL A 60 13.40 -7.82 -44.11
C VAL A 60 12.18 -7.71 -45.02
N LYS A 61 11.24 -6.80 -44.70
CA LYS A 61 10.01 -6.63 -45.50
C LYS A 61 10.06 -5.44 -46.45
N HIS A 62 11.08 -4.59 -46.36
CA HIS A 62 11.23 -3.40 -47.20
C HIS A 62 9.95 -2.52 -47.17
N LYS A 63 9.48 -2.21 -45.95
CA LYS A 63 8.35 -1.30 -45.67
C LYS A 63 8.75 -0.20 -44.69
N SER A 64 9.98 0.24 -44.76
CA SER A 64 10.58 1.24 -43.89
C SER A 64 9.98 2.64 -44.03
N ASP A 65 10.07 3.43 -42.97
CA ASP A 65 9.69 4.84 -42.99
C ASP A 65 10.59 5.65 -43.93
N SER A 66 11.86 5.24 -44.04
CA SER A 66 12.83 5.79 -45.00
C SER A 66 12.41 5.55 -46.45
N GLU A 67 11.94 4.35 -46.80
CA GLU A 67 11.48 4.02 -48.15
C GLU A 67 10.32 4.93 -48.57
N LEU A 68 9.31 5.07 -47.71
CA LEU A 68 8.12 5.90 -47.99
C LEU A 68 8.47 7.37 -48.24
N ARG A 69 9.45 7.92 -47.51
CA ARG A 69 9.91 9.31 -47.71
C ARG A 69 10.56 9.50 -49.09
N ASP A 70 11.42 8.58 -49.49
CA ASP A 70 12.18 8.73 -50.72
C ASP A 70 11.34 8.48 -51.97
N PHE A 71 10.34 7.61 -51.87
CA PHE A 71 9.28 7.51 -52.88
C PHE A 71 8.56 8.85 -53.06
N ALA A 72 8.31 9.61 -51.99
CA ALA A 72 7.67 10.92 -52.10
C ALA A 72 8.55 11.94 -52.84
N VAL A 73 9.84 12.00 -52.55
CA VAL A 73 10.76 12.93 -53.23
C VAL A 73 11.01 12.51 -54.69
N ALA A 74 11.19 11.22 -54.95
CA ALA A 74 11.37 10.67 -56.30
C ALA A 74 10.13 10.89 -57.18
N ALA A 75 8.94 10.64 -56.64
CA ALA A 75 7.68 10.94 -57.34
C ALA A 75 7.58 12.42 -57.69
N ILE A 76 8.01 13.33 -56.81
CA ILE A 76 7.97 14.78 -57.07
C ILE A 76 8.97 15.21 -58.17
N ILE A 77 10.10 14.52 -58.32
CA ILE A 77 11.08 14.79 -59.39
C ILE A 77 10.57 14.26 -60.74
N GLU A 78 9.99 13.06 -60.75
CA GLU A 78 9.28 12.51 -61.91
C GLU A 78 8.21 13.51 -62.39
N LEU A 79 7.47 14.11 -61.46
CA LEU A 79 6.45 15.13 -61.73
C LEU A 79 6.98 16.43 -62.35
N LYS A 80 8.26 16.75 -62.21
CA LYS A 80 8.87 17.97 -62.80
C LYS A 80 9.63 17.71 -64.10
N THR A 81 10.25 16.55 -64.21
CA THR A 81 11.19 16.23 -65.31
C THR A 81 10.58 15.30 -66.34
N GLY A 82 9.47 14.64 -66.03
CA GLY A 82 8.87 13.60 -66.86
C GLY A 82 9.69 12.30 -66.91
N VAL A 83 10.80 12.23 -66.17
CA VAL A 83 11.69 11.06 -66.13
C VAL A 83 11.32 10.19 -64.94
N GLN A 84 10.95 8.93 -65.23
CA GLN A 84 10.64 7.94 -64.22
C GLN A 84 11.94 7.46 -63.56
N LEU A 85 12.11 7.75 -62.27
CA LEU A 85 13.23 7.29 -61.45
C LEU A 85 12.73 6.20 -60.48
N PRO A 86 12.59 4.93 -60.90
CA PRO A 86 12.26 3.87 -59.96
C PRO A 86 13.49 3.61 -59.07
N PRO A 87 13.36 3.64 -57.72
CA PRO A 87 14.38 3.05 -56.86
C PRO A 87 14.36 1.54 -57.13
N ARG A 88 15.38 1.03 -57.84
CA ARG A 88 15.34 -0.36 -58.29
C ARG A 88 15.70 -1.35 -57.20
N GLU A 89 16.65 -1.07 -56.29
CA GLU A 89 16.99 -1.97 -55.18
C GLU A 89 17.58 -1.20 -53.98
N LEU A 90 17.27 -1.63 -52.76
CA LEU A 90 17.82 -1.10 -51.50
C LEU A 90 18.62 -2.18 -50.76
N PRO A 91 19.96 -2.19 -50.88
CA PRO A 91 20.78 -2.98 -49.98
C PRO A 91 21.66 -2.12 -49.07
N TYR A 92 21.87 -2.63 -47.85
CA TYR A 92 22.80 -2.21 -46.80
C TYR A 92 22.40 -1.00 -45.92
N SER A 93 21.70 -1.30 -44.82
CA SER A 93 21.75 -0.54 -43.57
C SER A 93 22.99 -0.97 -42.77
N THR A 94 23.69 -0.05 -42.08
CA THR A 94 24.75 -0.42 -41.13
C THR A 94 24.23 -1.11 -39.86
N ALA A 95 22.93 -1.04 -39.58
CA ALA A 95 22.28 -1.63 -38.41
C ALA A 95 21.30 -2.76 -38.78
N SER A 96 21.33 -3.86 -38.02
CA SER A 96 20.37 -4.96 -38.15
C SER A 96 19.07 -4.67 -37.37
N ASN A 97 17.95 -5.31 -37.76
CA ASN A 97 16.67 -5.20 -37.03
C ASN A 97 16.84 -5.51 -35.52
N THR A 98 17.68 -6.48 -35.18
CA THR A 98 17.98 -6.84 -33.79
C THR A 98 18.72 -5.74 -33.01
N ALA A 99 19.59 -4.97 -33.69
CA ALA A 99 20.29 -3.84 -33.08
C ALA A 99 19.32 -2.68 -32.83
N GLN A 100 18.36 -2.46 -33.73
CA GLN A 100 17.33 -1.43 -33.59
C GLN A 100 16.32 -1.77 -32.47
N ASP A 101 15.86 -3.02 -32.40
CA ASP A 101 15.01 -3.51 -31.29
C ASP A 101 15.70 -3.35 -29.93
N THR A 102 17.02 -3.57 -29.91
CA THR A 102 17.82 -3.37 -28.70
C THR A 102 17.85 -1.90 -28.30
N ASP A 103 18.04 -0.95 -29.23
CA ASP A 103 18.04 0.48 -28.89
C ASP A 103 16.66 0.99 -28.43
N ILE A 104 15.56 0.48 -29.01
CA ILE A 104 14.20 0.77 -28.54
C ILE A 104 14.03 0.34 -27.08
N ARG A 105 14.45 -0.89 -26.75
CA ARG A 105 14.45 -1.40 -25.37
C ARG A 105 15.27 -0.52 -24.44
N LEU A 106 16.49 -0.13 -24.86
CA LEU A 106 17.37 0.74 -24.09
C LEU A 106 16.77 2.13 -23.88
N GLY A 107 16.04 2.67 -24.85
CA GLY A 107 15.28 3.92 -24.72
C GLY A 107 14.28 3.87 -23.56
N PHE A 108 13.52 2.79 -23.44
CA PHE A 108 12.61 2.57 -22.31
C PHE A 108 13.38 2.44 -20.99
N ILE A 109 14.47 1.68 -20.97
CA ILE A 109 15.33 1.51 -19.78
C ILE A 109 15.89 2.87 -19.30
N ARG A 110 16.25 3.78 -20.20
CA ARG A 110 16.60 5.17 -19.86
C ARG A 110 15.42 5.92 -19.21
N GLY A 111 14.18 5.71 -19.66
CA GLY A 111 12.95 6.24 -19.04
C GLY A 111 12.65 5.65 -17.65
N VAL A 112 12.98 4.37 -17.41
CA VAL A 112 12.90 3.73 -16.08
C VAL A 112 13.76 4.48 -15.06
N ARG A 113 14.93 4.99 -15.45
CA ARG A 113 15.81 5.77 -14.56
C ARG A 113 15.15 7.01 -13.96
N THR A 114 14.22 7.64 -14.69
CA THR A 114 13.62 8.94 -14.34
C THR A 114 12.34 8.76 -13.56
N ILE A 115 11.18 8.61 -14.22
CA ILE A 115 9.87 8.62 -13.57
C ILE A 115 9.19 7.25 -13.55
N ILE A 116 9.52 6.37 -14.50
CA ILE A 116 8.82 5.09 -14.67
C ILE A 116 9.10 4.11 -13.51
N VAL A 117 10.24 4.22 -12.81
CA VAL A 117 10.52 3.39 -11.62
C VAL A 117 9.49 3.56 -10.50
N VAL A 118 8.84 4.73 -10.36
CA VAL A 118 7.74 4.89 -9.39
C VAL A 118 6.51 4.10 -9.82
N ALA A 119 6.19 4.05 -11.11
CA ALA A 119 5.10 3.21 -11.62
C ALA A 119 5.36 1.72 -11.34
N LEU A 120 6.61 1.27 -11.47
CA LEU A 120 7.03 -0.08 -11.08
C LEU A 120 6.86 -0.30 -9.57
N PHE A 121 7.28 0.66 -8.74
CA PHE A 121 7.12 0.58 -7.28
C PHE A 121 5.65 0.50 -6.84
N LEU A 122 4.73 1.20 -7.52
CA LEU A 122 3.30 1.19 -7.20
C LEU A 122 2.68 -0.21 -7.30
N CYS A 123 3.24 -1.14 -8.08
CA CYS A 123 2.78 -2.54 -8.12
C CYS A 123 2.91 -3.25 -6.76
N TYR A 124 3.77 -2.76 -5.86
CA TYR A 124 4.03 -3.33 -4.55
C TYR A 124 3.30 -2.60 -3.41
N ILE A 125 2.50 -1.57 -3.70
CA ILE A 125 1.86 -0.76 -2.66
C ILE A 125 0.79 -1.50 -1.85
N GLY A 126 0.22 -2.57 -2.42
CA GLY A 126 -0.84 -3.35 -1.77
C GLY A 126 -0.43 -3.90 -0.40
N ILE A 127 0.81 -4.37 -0.25
CA ILE A 127 1.27 -4.89 1.05
C ILE A 127 1.43 -3.77 2.10
N ALA A 128 1.88 -2.59 1.69
CA ALA A 128 2.00 -1.41 2.56
C ALA A 128 0.63 -0.89 3.03
N TYR A 129 -0.46 -1.20 2.31
CA TYR A 129 -1.83 -0.90 2.73
C TYR A 129 -2.41 -1.96 3.66
N GLN A 130 -2.42 -3.22 3.21
CA GLN A 130 -3.20 -4.28 3.83
C GLN A 130 -2.65 -4.68 5.20
N LEU A 131 -1.32 -4.75 5.35
CA LEU A 131 -0.68 -5.23 6.57
C LEU A 131 -0.87 -4.27 7.76
N PRO A 132 -0.61 -2.95 7.65
CA PRO A 132 -0.90 -1.99 8.71
C PRO A 132 -2.38 -1.95 9.10
N GLY A 133 -3.28 -2.02 8.12
CA GLY A 133 -4.73 -2.05 8.37
C GLY A 133 -5.17 -3.27 9.17
N ALA A 134 -4.68 -4.46 8.80
CA ALA A 134 -5.00 -5.70 9.51
C ALA A 134 -4.38 -5.75 10.92
N PHE A 135 -3.11 -5.34 11.05
CA PHE A 135 -2.42 -5.22 12.33
C PHE A 135 -3.13 -4.23 13.27
N GLY A 136 -3.48 -3.05 12.76
CA GLY A 136 -4.23 -2.05 13.51
C GLY A 136 -5.63 -2.53 13.93
N SER A 137 -6.31 -3.29 13.06
CA SER A 137 -7.65 -3.84 13.34
C SER A 137 -7.65 -4.84 14.49
N GLU A 138 -6.65 -5.72 14.55
CA GLU A 138 -6.47 -6.68 15.66
C GLU A 138 -6.32 -5.94 17.00
N ARG A 139 -5.62 -4.81 16.99
CA ARG A 139 -5.43 -3.97 18.17
C ARG A 139 -6.69 -3.19 18.55
N ALA A 140 -7.36 -2.57 17.58
CA ALA A 140 -8.61 -1.83 17.82
C ALA A 140 -9.72 -2.72 18.40
N ASN A 141 -9.70 -4.02 18.06
CA ASN A 141 -10.61 -5.02 18.60
C ASN A 141 -10.17 -5.62 19.96
N LEU A 142 -9.11 -5.11 20.58
CA LEU A 142 -8.54 -5.58 21.86
C LEU A 142 -8.03 -7.04 21.84
N SER A 143 -8.01 -7.68 20.68
CA SER A 143 -7.52 -9.05 20.56
C SER A 143 -6.02 -9.16 20.81
N THR A 144 -5.25 -8.14 20.41
CA THR A 144 -3.82 -8.05 20.73
C THR A 144 -3.55 -8.05 22.24
N SER A 145 -4.21 -7.18 23.01
CA SER A 145 -3.99 -7.08 24.45
C SER A 145 -4.44 -8.35 25.18
N HIS A 146 -5.55 -8.95 24.73
CA HIS A 146 -6.06 -10.19 25.29
C HIS A 146 -5.14 -11.39 25.02
N LEU A 147 -4.63 -11.54 23.80
CA LEU A 147 -3.65 -12.57 23.43
C LEU A 147 -2.35 -12.43 24.24
N LYS A 148 -1.82 -11.20 24.38
CA LYS A 148 -0.62 -10.92 25.19
C LYS A 148 -0.81 -11.33 26.64
N ALA A 149 -1.93 -10.92 27.24
CA ALA A 149 -2.23 -11.20 28.63
C ALA A 149 -2.40 -12.70 28.90
N MET A 150 -2.94 -13.44 27.94
CA MET A 150 -3.04 -14.91 28.00
C MET A 150 -1.74 -15.64 27.63
N GLY A 151 -0.63 -14.94 27.38
CA GLY A 151 0.70 -15.53 27.27
C GLY A 151 1.32 -15.55 25.86
N LEU A 152 0.69 -14.97 24.85
CA LEU A 152 1.28 -14.85 23.50
C LEU A 152 2.52 -13.95 23.54
N ARG A 153 3.63 -14.39 22.93
CA ARG A 153 4.85 -13.57 22.80
C ARG A 153 4.70 -12.53 21.69
N ASP A 154 5.25 -11.33 21.90
CA ASP A 154 5.28 -10.26 20.90
C ASP A 154 5.96 -10.69 19.60
N SER A 155 7.08 -11.40 19.71
CA SER A 155 7.79 -11.95 18.55
C SER A 155 6.94 -12.94 17.77
N ALA A 156 6.19 -13.81 18.45
CA ALA A 156 5.28 -14.76 17.81
C ALA A 156 4.15 -14.05 17.07
N ARG A 157 3.56 -13.00 17.68
CA ARG A 157 2.51 -12.18 17.08
C ARG A 157 3.00 -11.46 15.82
N ILE A 158 4.15 -10.80 15.86
CA ILE A 158 4.66 -10.06 14.69
C ILE A 158 5.11 -11.01 13.59
N LEU A 159 5.83 -12.07 13.94
CA LEU A 159 6.25 -13.08 12.98
C LEU A 159 5.04 -13.70 12.27
N SER A 160 3.98 -14.03 13.01
CA SER A 160 2.75 -14.54 12.42
C SER A 160 2.14 -13.57 11.42
N TRP A 161 2.17 -12.26 11.66
CA TRP A 161 1.60 -11.26 10.75
C TRP A 161 2.45 -11.14 9.49
N HIS A 162 3.76 -11.02 9.67
CA HIS A 162 4.73 -10.91 8.59
C HIS A 162 4.64 -12.12 7.65
N LEU A 163 4.66 -13.34 8.19
CA LEU A 163 4.55 -14.56 7.39
C LEU A 163 3.18 -14.69 6.71
N SER A 164 2.08 -14.46 7.43
CA SER A 164 0.74 -14.70 6.90
C SER A 164 0.39 -13.85 5.68
N ILE A 165 0.74 -12.57 5.68
CA ILE A 165 0.43 -11.65 4.57
C ILE A 165 1.49 -11.75 3.48
N SER A 166 2.78 -11.83 3.84
CA SER A 166 3.85 -11.91 2.84
C SER A 166 3.77 -13.19 2.01
N LEU A 167 3.42 -14.33 2.62
CA LEU A 167 3.22 -15.58 1.89
C LEU A 167 2.04 -15.51 0.91
N ALA A 168 0.99 -14.72 1.21
CA ALA A 168 -0.12 -14.53 0.30
C ALA A 168 0.26 -13.71 -0.95
N TYR A 169 1.19 -12.76 -0.81
CA TYR A 169 1.68 -11.92 -1.92
C TYR A 169 2.91 -12.51 -2.65
N LEU A 170 3.59 -13.48 -2.06
CA LEU A 170 4.80 -14.08 -2.61
C LEU A 170 4.64 -14.58 -4.07
N PRO A 171 3.54 -15.27 -4.46
CA PRO A 171 3.35 -15.67 -5.85
C PRO A 171 3.28 -14.48 -6.81
N ALA A 172 2.64 -13.37 -6.39
CA ALA A 172 2.56 -12.15 -7.19
C ALA A 172 3.95 -11.55 -7.42
N TRP A 173 4.78 -11.49 -6.38
CA TRP A 173 6.14 -10.94 -6.49
C TRP A 173 7.03 -11.77 -7.43
N ILE A 174 6.90 -13.09 -7.39
CA ILE A 174 7.63 -14.00 -8.28
C ILE A 174 7.16 -13.82 -9.72
N ILE A 175 5.84 -13.80 -9.97
CA ILE A 175 5.27 -13.64 -11.31
C ILE A 175 5.71 -12.29 -11.91
N VAL A 176 5.56 -11.18 -11.17
CA VAL A 176 5.97 -9.84 -11.64
C VAL A 176 7.46 -9.80 -11.96
N SER A 177 8.30 -10.37 -11.09
CA SER A 177 9.75 -10.44 -11.28
C SER A 177 10.15 -11.19 -12.56
N VAL A 178 9.56 -12.37 -12.78
CA VAL A 178 9.81 -13.18 -13.98
C VAL A 178 9.39 -12.43 -15.24
N ILE A 179 8.20 -11.83 -15.23
CA ILE A 179 7.70 -11.06 -16.37
C ILE A 179 8.63 -9.88 -16.69
N TRP A 180 9.10 -9.14 -15.69
CA TRP A 180 9.96 -7.98 -15.90
C TRP A 180 11.37 -8.35 -16.33
N HIS A 181 11.92 -9.48 -15.90
CA HIS A 181 13.18 -9.97 -16.44
C HIS A 181 13.07 -10.21 -17.96
N TYR A 182 12.06 -10.95 -18.42
CA TYR A 182 11.92 -11.29 -19.84
C TYR A 182 11.51 -10.12 -20.73
N ARG A 183 10.98 -9.02 -20.16
CA ARG A 183 10.48 -7.86 -20.94
C ARG A 183 11.36 -6.62 -20.82
N ILE A 184 11.95 -6.37 -19.67
CA ILE A 184 12.65 -5.10 -19.36
C ILE A 184 14.15 -5.37 -19.11
N PHE A 185 14.47 -6.28 -18.18
CA PHE A 185 15.84 -6.51 -17.70
C PHE A 185 16.45 -7.80 -18.24
N THR A 186 16.51 -7.92 -19.57
CA THR A 186 16.93 -9.15 -20.24
C THR A 186 18.44 -9.43 -20.10
N GLY A 187 19.27 -8.40 -19.92
CA GLY A 187 20.72 -8.53 -19.70
C GLY A 187 21.09 -8.85 -18.24
N THR A 188 20.12 -8.76 -17.33
CA THR A 188 20.31 -8.97 -15.90
C THR A 188 19.97 -10.41 -15.51
N ASN A 189 20.70 -11.00 -14.57
CA ASN A 189 20.42 -12.35 -14.09
C ASN A 189 19.02 -12.46 -13.45
N VAL A 190 18.25 -13.49 -13.84
CA VAL A 190 16.89 -13.78 -13.32
C VAL A 190 16.84 -13.81 -11.80
N GLY A 191 17.82 -14.47 -11.17
CA GLY A 191 17.90 -14.64 -9.72
C GLY A 191 18.07 -13.32 -8.99
N LEU A 192 18.84 -12.37 -9.55
CA LEU A 192 19.01 -11.04 -8.97
C LEU A 192 17.69 -10.25 -8.98
N ILE A 193 16.96 -10.29 -10.11
CA ILE A 193 15.65 -9.64 -10.25
C ILE A 193 14.62 -10.32 -9.33
N LEU A 194 14.67 -11.63 -9.15
CA LEU A 194 13.81 -12.35 -8.20
C LEU A 194 14.08 -11.94 -6.76
N ILE A 195 15.34 -11.99 -6.34
CA ILE A 195 15.77 -11.60 -4.99
C ILE A 195 15.35 -10.15 -4.71
N LEU A 196 15.58 -9.23 -5.64
CA LEU A 196 15.22 -7.81 -5.48
C LEU A 196 13.73 -7.61 -5.18
N HIS A 197 12.86 -8.23 -5.97
CA HIS A 197 11.41 -8.03 -5.86
C HIS A 197 10.81 -8.72 -4.62
N VAL A 198 11.34 -9.89 -4.24
CA VAL A 198 10.95 -10.56 -2.99
C VAL A 198 11.44 -9.75 -1.78
N LEU A 199 12.68 -9.25 -1.80
CA LEU A 199 13.20 -8.40 -0.75
C LEU A 199 12.40 -7.11 -0.61
N LEU A 200 12.02 -6.46 -1.71
CA LEU A 200 11.15 -5.27 -1.68
C LEU A 200 9.84 -5.56 -0.95
N GLY A 201 9.16 -6.65 -1.29
CA GLY A 201 7.89 -7.03 -0.66
C GLY A 201 8.02 -7.25 0.85
N LEU A 202 9.05 -8.00 1.27
CA LEU A 202 9.32 -8.27 2.69
C LEU A 202 9.76 -7.01 3.45
N LEU A 203 10.56 -6.14 2.82
CA LEU A 203 11.04 -4.89 3.37
C LEU A 203 9.88 -3.91 3.61
N LEU A 204 8.99 -3.74 2.62
CA LEU A 204 7.79 -2.91 2.76
C LEU A 204 6.86 -3.45 3.86
N ALA A 205 6.69 -4.77 3.94
CA ALA A 205 5.94 -5.40 5.02
C ALA A 205 6.51 -5.04 6.39
N SER A 206 7.83 -5.22 6.56
CA SER A 206 8.57 -4.93 7.78
C SER A 206 8.48 -3.47 8.22
N TRP A 207 8.74 -2.54 7.31
CA TRP A 207 8.66 -1.10 7.58
C TRP A 207 7.23 -0.64 7.91
N SER A 208 6.23 -1.21 7.22
CA SER A 208 4.83 -0.84 7.42
C SER A 208 4.30 -1.15 8.82
N PHE A 209 4.85 -2.16 9.53
CA PHE A 209 4.54 -2.41 10.94
C PHE A 209 4.89 -1.20 11.82
N PHE A 210 6.08 -0.64 11.64
CA PHE A 210 6.54 0.50 12.43
C PHE A 210 5.62 1.71 12.25
N VAL A 211 5.26 2.00 10.99
CA VAL A 211 4.33 3.10 10.67
C VAL A 211 2.93 2.86 11.24
N ALA A 212 2.50 1.60 11.37
CA ALA A 212 1.18 1.27 11.90
C ALA A 212 1.04 1.52 13.41
N VAL A 213 2.14 1.41 14.17
CA VAL A 213 2.12 1.40 15.64
C VAL A 213 1.44 2.64 16.25
N PRO A 214 1.71 3.90 15.83
CA PRO A 214 1.05 5.08 16.40
C PRO A 214 -0.48 5.10 16.23
N PHE A 215 -0.99 4.40 15.22
CA PHE A 215 -2.40 4.42 14.82
C PHE A 215 -3.21 3.27 15.43
N GLY A 216 -2.84 2.81 16.63
CA GLY A 216 -3.43 1.64 17.27
C GLY A 216 -4.94 1.67 17.53
N LYS A 217 -5.60 2.83 17.40
CA LYS A 217 -7.06 3.00 17.50
C LYS A 217 -7.77 3.17 16.16
N SER A 218 -7.03 3.46 15.08
CA SER A 218 -7.55 3.83 13.77
C SER A 218 -6.88 3.00 12.65
N PRO A 219 -7.33 1.76 12.43
CA PRO A 219 -6.68 0.83 11.48
C PRO A 219 -6.57 1.38 10.06
N GLN A 220 -7.61 2.07 9.60
CA GLN A 220 -7.66 2.63 8.25
C GLN A 220 -6.66 3.79 8.07
N LEU A 221 -6.43 4.59 9.12
CA LEU A 221 -5.43 5.64 9.09
C LEU A 221 -4.02 5.06 9.01
N ALA A 222 -3.77 3.94 9.70
CA ALA A 222 -2.50 3.23 9.63
C ALA A 222 -2.16 2.79 8.19
N ALA A 223 -3.14 2.20 7.50
CA ALA A 223 -2.99 1.75 6.11
C ALA A 223 -2.71 2.91 5.14
N VAL A 224 -3.44 4.01 5.29
CA VAL A 224 -3.31 5.19 4.42
C VAL A 224 -2.00 5.93 4.69
N ALA A 225 -1.62 6.10 5.96
CA ALA A 225 -0.36 6.76 6.32
C ALA A 225 0.85 5.97 5.80
N ALA A 226 0.85 4.64 5.95
CA ALA A 226 1.92 3.78 5.46
C ALA A 226 2.07 3.85 3.93
N THR A 227 0.97 3.76 3.19
CA THR A 227 1.01 3.87 1.72
C THR A 227 1.45 5.25 1.23
N PHE A 228 0.90 6.31 1.81
CA PHE A 228 1.26 7.68 1.45
C PHE A 228 2.76 7.94 1.69
N LEU A 229 3.25 7.61 2.88
CA LEU A 229 4.67 7.76 3.22
C LEU A 229 5.56 6.89 2.32
N ALA A 230 5.11 5.69 1.95
CA ALA A 230 5.86 4.82 1.03
C ALA A 230 6.09 5.49 -0.34
N ILE A 231 5.04 6.09 -0.91
CA ILE A 231 5.12 6.83 -2.18
C ILE A 231 6.02 8.05 -2.03
N VAL A 232 5.80 8.86 -1.00
CA VAL A 232 6.56 10.10 -0.77
C VAL A 232 8.05 9.80 -0.66
N PHE A 233 8.44 8.74 0.08
CA PHE A 233 9.84 8.37 0.22
C PHE A 233 10.45 7.75 -1.04
N ALA A 234 9.67 6.99 -1.83
CA ALA A 234 10.12 6.53 -3.14
C ALA A 234 10.38 7.71 -4.11
N ILE A 235 9.49 8.72 -4.11
CA ILE A 235 9.69 9.97 -4.87
C ILE A 235 10.86 10.78 -4.30
N GLY A 236 11.04 10.79 -2.98
CA GLY A 236 12.21 11.38 -2.33
C GLY A 236 13.52 10.81 -2.85
N ALA A 237 13.62 9.48 -3.00
CA ALA A 237 14.77 8.83 -3.59
C ALA A 237 15.01 9.22 -5.06
N LEU A 238 13.93 9.49 -5.82
CA LEU A 238 14.04 9.97 -7.20
C LEU A 238 14.70 11.36 -7.31
N SER A 239 14.49 12.22 -6.32
CA SER A 239 15.00 13.59 -6.35
C SER A 239 16.54 13.68 -6.39
N PHE A 240 17.23 12.63 -5.96
CA PHE A 240 18.68 12.52 -6.07
C PHE A 240 19.10 12.30 -7.52
N LYS A 241 19.70 13.33 -8.15
CA LYS A 241 20.25 13.24 -9.52
C LYS A 241 21.54 12.40 -9.59
N LYS A 242 22.39 12.52 -8.56
CA LYS A 242 23.58 11.69 -8.32
C LYS A 242 23.67 11.43 -6.82
N ALA A 243 23.80 10.17 -6.43
CA ALA A 243 23.96 9.77 -5.04
C ALA A 243 25.22 8.91 -4.90
N SER A 244 26.02 9.16 -3.86
CA SER A 244 27.08 8.24 -3.49
C SER A 244 26.46 6.96 -2.89
N THR A 245 27.18 5.84 -2.94
CA THR A 245 26.73 4.58 -2.32
C THR A 245 26.36 4.78 -0.84
N GLY A 246 27.16 5.56 -0.10
CA GLY A 246 26.88 5.87 1.31
C GLY A 246 25.60 6.68 1.53
N ALA A 247 25.30 7.64 0.66
CA ALA A 247 24.05 8.41 0.73
C ALA A 247 22.83 7.54 0.41
N ALA A 248 22.93 6.67 -0.60
CA ALA A 248 21.89 5.71 -0.94
C ALA A 248 21.61 4.73 0.22
N ILE A 249 22.67 4.26 0.88
CA ILE A 249 22.59 3.42 2.09
C ILE A 249 21.87 4.16 3.22
N GLY A 250 22.34 5.36 3.58
CA GLY A 250 21.76 6.13 4.67
C GLY A 250 20.29 6.45 4.44
N PHE A 251 19.92 6.82 3.21
CA PHE A 251 18.52 7.04 2.85
C PHE A 251 17.70 5.75 2.92
N SER A 252 18.23 4.62 2.45
CA SER A 252 17.50 3.35 2.42
C SER A 252 17.22 2.80 3.83
N ILE A 253 18.15 2.96 4.78
CA ILE A 253 17.96 2.54 6.18
C ILE A 253 16.83 3.34 6.83
N VAL A 254 16.81 4.67 6.64
CA VAL A 254 15.81 5.57 7.25
C VAL A 254 14.48 5.49 6.52
N PHE A 255 14.53 5.36 5.19
CA PHE A 255 13.39 5.35 4.29
C PHE A 255 13.47 4.14 3.31
N PRO A 256 13.06 2.95 3.76
CA PRO A 256 13.14 1.70 3.00
C PRO A 256 12.55 1.70 1.58
N PRO A 257 11.47 2.43 1.27
CA PRO A 257 10.98 2.56 -0.13
C PRO A 257 12.04 3.05 -1.12
N GLY A 258 13.04 3.83 -0.65
CA GLY A 258 14.11 4.35 -1.49
C GLY A 258 15.10 3.30 -1.99
N PHE A 259 15.26 2.17 -1.27
CA PHE A 259 16.13 1.06 -1.65
C PHE A 259 15.85 0.59 -3.09
N TYR A 260 14.58 0.39 -3.42
CA TYR A 260 14.16 -0.10 -4.72
C TYR A 260 14.54 0.85 -5.85
N VAL A 261 14.35 2.16 -5.63
CA VAL A 261 14.67 3.20 -6.61
C VAL A 261 16.17 3.23 -6.90
N PHE A 262 17.01 3.16 -5.87
CA PHE A 262 18.47 3.17 -6.07
C PHE A 262 18.99 1.91 -6.76
N VAL A 263 18.48 0.72 -6.38
CA VAL A 263 18.92 -0.54 -7.01
C VAL A 263 18.46 -0.62 -8.47
N ILE A 264 17.22 -0.27 -8.79
CA ILE A 264 16.74 -0.26 -10.18
C ILE A 264 17.54 0.74 -11.01
N ARG A 265 17.85 1.93 -10.49
CA ARG A 265 18.72 2.90 -11.19
C ARG A 265 20.11 2.35 -11.50
N ALA A 266 20.70 1.58 -10.58
CA ALA A 266 21.99 0.94 -10.79
C ALA A 266 21.89 -0.18 -11.84
N ILE A 267 20.86 -1.02 -11.81
CA ILE A 267 20.61 -2.08 -12.82
C ILE A 267 20.44 -1.46 -14.22
N VAL A 268 19.67 -0.37 -14.31
CA VAL A 268 19.49 0.42 -15.53
C VAL A 268 20.83 0.98 -16.04
N GLY A 269 21.79 1.29 -15.18
CA GLY A 269 23.17 1.65 -15.55
C GLY A 269 23.90 0.54 -16.31
N TYR A 270 23.80 -0.69 -15.80
CA TYR A 270 24.41 -1.86 -16.44
C TYR A 270 23.76 -2.20 -17.78
N GLU A 271 22.43 -2.25 -17.82
CA GLU A 271 21.66 -2.55 -19.04
C GLU A 271 21.91 -1.50 -20.14
N ASN A 272 21.96 -0.21 -19.79
CA ASN A 272 22.24 0.87 -20.75
C ASN A 272 23.60 0.75 -21.44
N ASN A 273 24.57 0.15 -20.76
CA ASN A 273 25.92 -0.08 -21.29
C ASN A 273 26.09 -1.50 -21.87
N LEU A 274 25.02 -2.30 -21.95
CA LEU A 274 25.03 -3.69 -22.42
C LEU A 274 26.01 -4.60 -21.66
N ILE A 275 26.26 -4.29 -20.37
CA ILE A 275 27.12 -5.07 -19.49
C ILE A 275 26.23 -5.88 -18.54
N PRO A 276 26.49 -7.19 -18.33
CA PRO A 276 25.75 -7.97 -17.36
C PRO A 276 25.90 -7.37 -15.96
N THR A 277 24.79 -7.25 -15.23
CA THR A 277 24.79 -6.61 -13.91
C THR A 277 25.72 -7.30 -12.94
N ASN A 278 26.68 -6.54 -12.39
CA ASN A 278 27.57 -7.03 -11.36
C ASN A 278 27.22 -6.37 -10.02
N VAL A 279 26.99 -7.20 -9.00
CA VAL A 279 26.54 -6.74 -7.68
C VAL A 279 27.68 -6.10 -6.87
N LEU A 280 28.93 -6.50 -7.15
CA LEU A 280 30.14 -6.07 -6.43
C LEU A 280 30.78 -4.81 -7.04
N LYS A 281 30.65 -4.62 -8.35
CA LYS A 281 31.22 -3.46 -9.04
C LYS A 281 30.24 -2.27 -8.97
N PRO A 282 30.75 -1.03 -8.93
CA PRO A 282 29.91 0.15 -9.03
C PRO A 282 29.31 0.25 -10.44
N ASP A 283 28.06 0.72 -10.54
CA ASP A 283 27.44 0.92 -11.84
C ASP A 283 28.20 1.99 -12.66
N PRO A 284 28.25 1.87 -13.99
CA PRO A 284 29.04 2.76 -14.84
C PRO A 284 28.59 4.23 -14.81
N ASP A 285 27.34 4.51 -14.44
CA ASP A 285 26.76 5.83 -14.59
C ASP A 285 26.76 6.64 -13.27
N ASN A 286 26.26 6.05 -12.19
CA ASN A 286 26.13 6.69 -10.87
C ASN A 286 27.15 6.21 -9.84
N LYS A 287 27.96 5.20 -10.17
CA LYS A 287 28.97 4.58 -9.30
C LYS A 287 28.41 4.02 -7.98
N ILE A 288 27.14 3.63 -7.95
CA ILE A 288 26.45 2.96 -6.86
C ILE A 288 26.74 1.46 -6.92
N THR A 289 27.11 0.88 -5.77
CA THR A 289 27.30 -0.57 -5.63
C THR A 289 26.04 -1.22 -5.07
N ILE A 290 25.60 -2.32 -5.69
CA ILE A 290 24.30 -2.95 -5.37
C ILE A 290 24.40 -3.81 -4.10
N LEU A 291 25.53 -4.52 -3.86
CA LEU A 291 25.63 -5.50 -2.77
C LEU A 291 25.35 -4.90 -1.38
N PRO A 292 25.93 -3.75 -0.99
CA PRO A 292 25.65 -3.14 0.31
C PRO A 292 24.16 -2.83 0.50
N LEU A 293 23.48 -2.36 -0.55
CA LEU A 293 22.05 -2.05 -0.51
C LEU A 293 21.20 -3.32 -0.29
N LEU A 294 21.58 -4.45 -0.90
CA LEU A 294 20.91 -5.74 -0.66
C LEU A 294 21.09 -6.22 0.79
N ILE A 295 22.30 -6.09 1.34
CA ILE A 295 22.59 -6.47 2.73
C ILE A 295 21.75 -5.62 3.69
N ILE A 296 21.70 -4.32 3.46
CA ILE A 296 20.89 -3.40 4.27
C ILE A 296 19.40 -3.73 4.17
N ALA A 297 18.88 -4.03 2.98
CA ALA A 297 17.49 -4.45 2.84
C ALA A 297 17.19 -5.72 3.66
N ILE A 298 18.12 -6.68 3.71
CA ILE A 298 17.99 -7.88 4.56
C ILE A 298 17.99 -7.51 6.05
N VAL A 299 18.87 -6.60 6.48
CA VAL A 299 18.92 -6.11 7.86
C VAL A 299 17.61 -5.41 8.23
N ASP A 300 17.10 -4.55 7.34
CA ASP A 300 15.89 -3.76 7.55
C ASP A 300 14.63 -4.64 7.67
N ILE A 301 14.59 -5.80 7.01
CA ILE A 301 13.51 -6.79 7.19
C ILE A 301 13.34 -7.18 8.67
N PHE A 302 14.42 -7.24 9.45
CA PHE A 302 14.37 -7.58 10.88
C PHE A 302 14.41 -6.35 11.80
N LEU A 303 15.13 -5.29 11.40
CA LEU A 303 15.27 -4.07 12.19
C LEU A 303 13.92 -3.39 12.45
N TRP A 304 13.12 -3.17 11.40
CA TRP A 304 11.86 -2.42 11.52
C TRP A 304 10.80 -3.10 12.38
N PRO A 305 10.59 -4.43 12.31
CA PRO A 305 9.73 -5.14 13.25
C PRO A 305 10.21 -5.03 14.71
N ILE A 306 11.52 -5.05 14.97
CA ILE A 306 12.08 -4.85 16.31
C ILE A 306 11.78 -3.42 16.79
N LEU A 307 12.04 -2.41 15.94
CA LEU A 307 11.70 -1.02 16.25
C LEU A 307 10.20 -0.83 16.48
N ALA A 308 9.34 -1.55 15.74
CA ALA A 308 7.90 -1.53 15.94
C ALA A 308 7.50 -2.08 17.32
N VAL A 309 8.11 -3.17 17.79
CA VAL A 309 7.90 -3.67 19.17
C VAL A 309 8.33 -2.63 20.19
N LEU A 310 9.51 -2.04 20.01
CA LEU A 310 10.05 -1.04 20.94
C LEU A 310 9.15 0.20 21.00
N LEU A 311 8.66 0.67 19.86
CA LEU A 311 7.73 1.79 19.77
C LEU A 311 6.37 1.44 20.40
N GLU A 312 5.87 0.22 20.17
CA GLU A 312 4.63 -0.25 20.80
C GLU A 312 4.77 -0.30 22.32
N TRP A 313 5.94 -0.74 22.79
CA TRP A 313 6.28 -0.76 24.21
C TRP A 313 6.29 0.65 24.80
N PHE A 314 6.92 1.60 24.10
CA PHE A 314 6.96 3.00 24.52
C PHE A 314 5.57 3.66 24.57
N LEU A 315 4.74 3.45 23.55
CA LEU A 315 3.45 4.14 23.42
C LEU A 315 2.34 3.55 24.28
N TYR A 316 2.29 2.23 24.43
CA TYR A 316 1.13 1.54 24.99
C TYR A 316 1.45 0.68 26.21
N ASP A 317 2.54 -0.06 26.16
CA ASP A 317 2.92 -0.98 27.23
C ASP A 317 3.97 -0.30 28.13
N ARG A 318 3.60 0.76 28.86
CA ARG A 318 4.41 1.25 30.00
C ARG A 318 4.44 0.14 31.06
N HIS A 319 5.33 -0.82 30.89
CA HIS A 319 5.69 -1.77 31.92
C HIS A 319 6.23 -1.00 33.14
N ASN A 320 6.19 -1.66 34.30
CA ASN A 320 6.81 -1.18 35.55
C ASN A 320 8.14 -0.45 35.29
N PRO A 321 8.53 0.53 36.12
CA PRO A 321 9.83 1.18 36.01
C PRO A 321 10.94 0.16 35.68
N SER A 322 11.67 0.46 34.61
CA SER A 322 12.50 -0.48 33.85
C SER A 322 13.51 -1.29 34.69
N PRO A 323 14.01 -2.42 34.18
CA PRO A 323 15.22 -3.07 34.73
C PRO A 323 16.44 -2.14 34.75
N PHE A 324 16.48 -1.11 33.90
CA PHE A 324 17.55 -0.11 33.85
C PHE A 324 17.44 0.98 34.93
N ALA A 325 16.32 1.07 35.66
CA ALA A 325 16.23 1.85 36.89
C ALA A 325 16.96 1.16 38.05
N SER A 326 17.42 -0.08 37.88
CA SER A 326 18.22 -0.83 38.85
C SER A 326 19.67 -0.33 39.01
N TRP A 327 20.07 0.73 38.30
CA TRP A 327 21.40 1.31 38.47
C TRP A 327 21.49 2.33 39.60
N ASP A 328 20.36 2.71 40.20
CA ASP A 328 20.32 3.44 41.46
C ASP A 328 20.02 2.48 42.61
N LYS A 329 20.93 1.52 42.82
CA LYS A 329 20.88 0.59 43.97
C LYS A 329 21.47 1.31 45.19
N LYS A 330 20.78 2.33 45.68
CA LYS A 330 20.99 2.85 47.04
C LYS A 330 20.10 2.06 47.99
N ASN A 331 20.76 1.23 48.80
CA ASN A 331 20.28 0.52 49.99
C ASN A 331 18.88 0.93 50.48
N ILE A 332 17.84 0.26 49.98
CA ILE A 332 16.58 0.11 50.70
C ILE A 332 16.55 -1.35 51.11
N GLU A 333 16.75 -1.60 52.40
CA GLU A 333 16.39 -2.87 53.02
C GLU A 333 14.87 -3.05 52.88
N GLU A 334 14.44 -3.58 51.73
CA GLU A 334 13.06 -4.02 51.54
C GLU A 334 12.80 -5.14 52.56
N HIS A 335 11.96 -4.83 53.54
CA HIS A 335 11.34 -5.82 54.40
C HIS A 335 10.63 -6.85 53.51
N TYR A 336 11.25 -8.01 53.33
CA TYR A 336 10.60 -9.20 52.81
C TYR A 336 9.58 -9.66 53.86
N ALA A 337 8.38 -9.06 53.83
CA ALA A 337 7.24 -9.70 54.47
C ALA A 337 7.03 -11.04 53.75
N LEU A 338 7.38 -12.13 54.43
CA LEU A 338 7.04 -13.49 53.99
C LEU A 338 5.54 -13.50 53.69
N GLN A 339 5.17 -13.63 52.41
CA GLN A 339 3.78 -13.86 52.05
C GLN A 339 3.29 -15.09 52.81
N PRO A 340 2.11 -15.04 53.45
CA PRO A 340 1.49 -16.25 53.98
C PRO A 340 1.37 -17.28 52.84
N ALA A 341 1.70 -18.54 53.11
CA ALA A 341 1.76 -19.60 52.09
C ALA A 341 0.44 -19.81 51.29
N ASP A 342 -0.65 -19.23 51.79
CA ASP A 342 -2.02 -19.38 51.27
C ASP A 342 -2.50 -18.21 50.40
N MET A 343 -1.62 -17.27 50.02
CA MET A 343 -2.01 -16.12 49.19
C MET A 343 -1.75 -16.35 47.70
N ALA A 344 -2.74 -16.04 46.85
CA ALA A 344 -2.62 -16.08 45.39
C ALA A 344 -2.05 -14.77 44.82
N ILE A 345 -2.51 -13.63 45.35
CA ILE A 345 -2.07 -12.29 44.94
C ILE A 345 -1.96 -11.40 46.17
N SER A 346 -0.86 -10.66 46.27
CA SER A 346 -0.67 -9.58 47.24
C SER A 346 -0.38 -8.27 46.50
N ILE A 347 -1.10 -7.23 46.86
CA ILE A 347 -1.02 -5.88 46.29
C ILE A 347 -0.63 -4.96 47.43
N SER A 348 0.43 -4.17 47.24
CA SER A 348 0.89 -3.20 48.24
C SER A 348 1.18 -1.84 47.60
N ASN A 349 0.54 -0.82 48.16
CA ASN A 349 0.62 0.59 47.80
C ASN A 349 0.44 0.88 46.30
N LEU A 350 -0.49 0.17 45.66
CA LEU A 350 -0.71 0.25 44.22
C LEU A 350 -1.30 1.60 43.85
N GLY A 351 -0.63 2.30 42.94
CA GLY A 351 -1.12 3.55 42.38
C GLY A 351 -1.00 3.60 40.86
N LYS A 352 -2.00 4.20 40.22
CA LYS A 352 -2.07 4.37 38.77
C LYS A 352 -2.53 5.77 38.41
N GLU A 353 -1.67 6.46 37.65
CA GLU A 353 -1.94 7.78 37.09
C GLU A 353 -1.86 7.71 35.56
N PHE A 354 -2.84 8.31 34.89
CA PHE A 354 -2.86 8.49 33.45
C PHE A 354 -2.50 9.93 33.11
N SER A 355 -1.54 10.11 32.19
CA SER A 355 -1.22 11.42 31.64
C SER A 355 -2.16 11.73 30.48
N THR A 356 -2.76 12.92 30.48
CA THR A 356 -3.73 13.34 29.45
C THR A 356 -3.09 13.78 28.15
N SER A 357 -1.77 14.00 28.11
CA SER A 357 -1.07 14.39 26.89
C SER A 357 0.37 13.89 26.86
N MET A 358 0.76 13.30 25.73
CA MET A 358 2.14 12.88 25.46
C MET A 358 2.94 13.99 24.72
N PHE A 359 2.25 14.98 24.13
CA PHE A 359 2.84 15.99 23.23
C PHE A 359 2.33 17.44 23.46
N GLY A 360 1.55 17.69 24.51
CA GLY A 360 0.93 19.00 24.78
C GLY A 360 1.29 19.57 26.14
N SER A 361 1.41 20.90 26.21
CA SER A 361 1.87 21.69 27.37
C SER A 361 0.98 21.63 28.62
N LYS A 362 -0.17 20.96 28.59
CA LYS A 362 -1.08 20.84 29.76
C LYS A 362 -0.94 19.46 30.39
N ASN A 363 -0.07 19.35 31.40
CA ASN A 363 0.14 18.17 32.24
C ASN A 363 -1.06 17.90 33.17
N GLY A 364 -2.20 17.51 32.61
CA GLY A 364 -3.26 16.89 33.41
C GLY A 364 -2.84 15.45 33.75
N ARG A 365 -2.76 15.12 35.04
CA ARG A 365 -2.67 13.73 35.50
C ARG A 365 -4.00 13.35 36.12
N VAL A 366 -4.56 12.23 35.66
CA VAL A 366 -5.79 11.66 36.21
C VAL A 366 -5.40 10.43 37.03
N THR A 367 -5.59 10.53 38.35
CA THR A 367 -5.36 9.41 39.27
C THR A 367 -6.53 8.44 39.18
N ALA A 368 -6.27 7.23 38.68
CA ALA A 368 -7.26 6.16 38.60
C ALA A 368 -7.23 5.24 39.82
N ILE A 369 -6.06 5.09 40.44
CA ILE A 369 -5.87 4.35 41.70
C ILE A 369 -4.89 5.17 42.55
N SER A 370 -5.31 5.55 43.75
CA SER A 370 -4.50 6.34 44.68
C SER A 370 -3.50 5.47 45.43
N ASP A 371 -4.00 4.61 46.32
CA ASP A 371 -3.19 3.78 47.20
C ASP A 371 -3.98 2.54 47.62
N LEU A 372 -3.87 1.46 46.86
CA LEU A 372 -4.57 0.21 47.13
C LEU A 372 -3.60 -0.85 47.65
N SER A 373 -3.89 -1.37 48.84
CA SER A 373 -3.23 -2.55 49.40
C SER A 373 -4.29 -3.62 49.67
N LEU A 374 -4.13 -4.79 49.06
CA LEU A 374 -5.12 -5.87 49.09
C LEU A 374 -4.43 -7.23 48.93
N ASP A 375 -4.91 -8.19 49.72
CA ASP A 375 -4.36 -9.52 49.82
C ASP A 375 -5.46 -10.55 49.49
N ILE A 376 -5.23 -11.39 48.48
CA ILE A 376 -6.22 -12.32 47.92
C ILE A 376 -5.74 -13.77 48.16
N PRO A 377 -6.47 -14.57 48.98
CA PRO A 377 -6.14 -15.96 49.22
C PRO A 377 -6.29 -16.88 47.99
N LYS A 378 -5.75 -18.09 48.11
CA LYS A 378 -5.89 -19.16 47.10
C LYS A 378 -7.30 -19.75 47.15
N TYR A 379 -7.83 -20.02 45.96
CA TYR A 379 -9.14 -20.62 45.75
C TYR A 379 -10.30 -19.72 46.21
N GLY A 380 -11.46 -19.87 45.60
CA GLY A 380 -12.64 -19.06 45.91
C GLY A 380 -12.89 -17.92 44.93
N ILE A 381 -13.99 -17.20 45.17
CA ILE A 381 -14.48 -16.10 44.34
C ILE A 381 -14.38 -14.82 45.16
N TYR A 382 -13.56 -13.89 44.71
CA TYR A 382 -13.36 -12.58 45.33
C TYR A 382 -14.00 -11.51 44.46
N VAL A 383 -14.88 -10.70 45.07
CA VAL A 383 -15.65 -9.71 44.33
C VAL A 383 -15.12 -8.31 44.60
N LEU A 384 -14.65 -7.64 43.55
CA LEU A 384 -14.33 -6.21 43.55
C LEU A 384 -15.59 -5.41 43.22
N LEU A 385 -16.13 -4.73 44.22
CA LEU A 385 -17.38 -4.00 44.13
C LEU A 385 -17.12 -2.49 44.28
N GLY A 386 -17.75 -1.69 43.42
CA GLY A 386 -17.63 -0.23 43.46
C GLY A 386 -18.38 0.45 42.31
N SER A 387 -18.60 1.76 42.44
CA SER A 387 -19.28 2.55 41.42
C SER A 387 -18.50 2.63 40.09
N ASN A 388 -19.16 3.09 39.03
CA ASN A 388 -18.53 3.36 37.75
C ASN A 388 -17.47 4.46 37.94
N GLY A 389 -16.26 4.22 37.42
CA GLY A 389 -15.13 5.14 37.61
C GLY A 389 -14.26 4.86 38.85
N ALA A 390 -14.63 3.92 39.73
CA ALA A 390 -13.84 3.57 40.92
C ALA A 390 -12.50 2.84 40.64
N GLY A 391 -12.11 2.64 39.37
CA GLY A 391 -10.83 2.01 39.01
C GLY A 391 -10.82 0.48 38.95
N LYS A 392 -11.97 -0.21 39.07
CA LYS A 392 -12.09 -1.69 39.03
C LYS A 392 -11.42 -2.32 37.82
N SER A 393 -11.80 -1.91 36.61
CA SER A 393 -11.21 -2.42 35.36
C SER A 393 -9.74 -2.05 35.21
N THR A 394 -9.30 -0.94 35.81
CA THR A 394 -7.88 -0.54 35.86
C THR A 394 -7.08 -1.54 36.70
N ILE A 395 -7.58 -1.93 37.87
CA ILE A 395 -6.98 -2.97 38.73
C ILE A 395 -6.91 -4.29 37.97
N MET A 396 -8.03 -4.72 37.35
CA MET A 396 -8.08 -5.97 36.57
C MET A 396 -7.06 -5.97 35.42
N SER A 397 -6.89 -4.85 34.73
CA SER A 397 -5.91 -4.69 33.66
C SER A 397 -4.46 -4.75 34.17
N ILE A 398 -4.19 -4.27 35.38
CA ILE A 398 -2.88 -4.35 36.03
C ILE A 398 -2.58 -5.79 36.46
N LEU A 399 -3.54 -6.47 37.09
CA LEU A 399 -3.40 -7.87 37.51
C LEU A 399 -3.23 -8.80 36.29
N GLY A 400 -3.95 -8.52 35.20
CA GLY A 400 -3.83 -9.24 33.94
C GLY A 400 -2.57 -8.92 33.13
N GLY A 401 -1.74 -7.96 33.57
CA GLY A 401 -0.52 -7.56 32.86
C GLY A 401 -0.76 -6.81 31.54
N VAL A 402 -1.99 -6.35 31.28
CA VAL A 402 -2.36 -5.53 30.11
C VAL A 402 -1.93 -4.07 30.32
N LEU A 403 -1.90 -3.60 31.57
CA LEU A 403 -1.58 -2.23 31.94
C LEU A 403 -0.50 -2.24 33.03
N GLY A 404 0.59 -1.48 32.89
CA GLY A 404 1.58 -1.37 33.97
C GLY A 404 1.15 -0.41 35.08
N ARG A 405 1.68 -0.60 36.29
CA ARG A 405 1.44 0.28 37.45
C ARG A 405 2.36 1.51 37.43
N THR A 406 1.91 2.63 38.03
CA THR A 406 2.74 3.84 38.17
C THR A 406 3.61 3.77 39.43
N ARG A 407 3.05 3.25 40.53
CA ARG A 407 3.72 3.01 41.82
C ARG A 407 3.17 1.74 42.48
N GLY A 408 3.83 1.28 43.54
CA GLY A 408 3.44 0.10 44.31
C GLY A 408 3.97 -1.21 43.75
N THR A 409 3.64 -2.30 44.43
CA THR A 409 4.06 -3.66 44.13
C THR A 409 2.87 -4.62 44.08
N VAL A 410 2.97 -5.62 43.21
CA VAL A 410 1.99 -6.70 43.02
C VAL A 410 2.82 -7.96 42.92
N LYS A 411 2.56 -8.92 43.81
CA LYS A 411 3.25 -10.20 43.92
C LYS A 411 2.23 -11.32 43.79
N PHE A 412 2.57 -12.32 42.99
CA PHE A 412 1.78 -13.54 42.81
C PHE A 412 2.38 -14.69 43.63
N GLU A 413 1.67 -15.82 43.70
CA GLU A 413 2.13 -17.07 44.31
C GLU A 413 3.64 -17.33 44.09
N GLY A 414 4.40 -17.52 45.16
CA GLY A 414 5.85 -17.70 45.12
C GLY A 414 6.65 -16.40 45.06
N ASN A 415 6.05 -15.26 45.45
CA ASN A 415 6.67 -13.93 45.51
C ASN A 415 7.23 -13.43 44.16
N ILE A 416 6.59 -13.84 43.06
CA ILE A 416 6.98 -13.43 41.69
C ILE A 416 6.19 -12.19 41.25
N ASP A 417 6.85 -11.26 40.54
CA ASP A 417 6.19 -10.03 40.04
C ASP A 417 5.20 -10.29 38.91
N ARG A 418 5.35 -11.42 38.21
CA ARG A 418 4.49 -11.85 37.11
C ARG A 418 4.29 -13.35 37.17
N PRO A 419 3.06 -13.85 37.05
CA PRO A 419 2.84 -15.27 37.03
C PRO A 419 3.32 -15.84 35.68
N PRO A 420 3.65 -17.13 35.63
CA PRO A 420 4.09 -17.77 34.40
C PRO A 420 3.07 -17.55 33.27
N ARG A 421 3.55 -17.24 32.05
CA ARG A 421 2.66 -16.95 30.90
C ARG A 421 1.64 -18.07 30.68
N GLY A 422 0.37 -17.71 30.52
CA GLY A 422 -0.73 -18.66 30.31
C GLY A 422 -1.44 -19.14 31.57
N THR A 423 -0.98 -18.79 32.78
CA THR A 423 -1.66 -19.18 34.04
C THR A 423 -2.80 -18.25 34.44
N ILE A 424 -2.91 -17.07 33.83
CA ILE A 424 -4.04 -16.13 34.02
C ILE A 424 -5.06 -16.32 32.90
N GLY A 425 -6.32 -16.50 33.27
CA GLY A 425 -7.49 -16.39 32.41
C GLY A 425 -8.09 -14.99 32.55
N ILE A 426 -8.44 -14.34 31.43
CA ILE A 426 -9.09 -13.03 31.43
C ILE A 426 -10.37 -13.10 30.64
N VAL A 427 -11.45 -12.63 31.25
CA VAL A 427 -12.78 -12.45 30.66
C VAL A 427 -13.07 -10.94 30.68
N PRO A 428 -12.68 -10.20 29.63
CA PRO A 428 -12.81 -8.74 29.57
C PRO A 428 -14.28 -8.31 29.46
N GLN A 429 -14.61 -7.05 29.80
CA GLN A 429 -15.97 -6.51 29.68
C GLN A 429 -16.54 -6.65 28.24
N LYS A 430 -15.76 -6.26 27.23
CA LYS A 430 -16.10 -6.44 25.81
C LYS A 430 -15.78 -7.86 25.35
N ASN A 431 -16.65 -8.49 24.57
CA ASN A 431 -16.36 -9.80 23.97
C ASN A 431 -15.25 -9.66 22.91
N VAL A 432 -14.14 -10.37 23.13
CA VAL A 432 -12.96 -10.43 22.25
C VAL A 432 -12.91 -11.83 21.63
N LEU A 433 -13.66 -11.98 20.54
CA LEU A 433 -13.86 -13.25 19.84
C LEU A 433 -13.35 -13.17 18.40
N PHE A 434 -13.14 -14.34 17.77
CA PHE A 434 -12.85 -14.45 16.34
C PHE A 434 -14.17 -14.77 15.61
N PRO A 435 -14.88 -13.77 15.04
CA PRO A 435 -16.25 -13.95 14.56
C PRO A 435 -16.36 -15.00 13.44
N GLU A 436 -15.31 -15.19 12.66
CA GLU A 436 -15.25 -16.13 11.53
C GLU A 436 -14.99 -17.57 11.96
N LEU A 437 -14.52 -17.83 13.19
CA LEU A 437 -14.19 -19.18 13.67
C LEU A 437 -15.35 -19.81 14.44
N THR A 438 -15.39 -21.14 14.46
CA THR A 438 -16.36 -21.88 15.28
C THR A 438 -16.01 -21.80 16.77
N CYS A 439 -16.96 -22.10 17.66
CA CYS A 439 -16.68 -22.15 19.11
C CYS A 439 -15.53 -23.11 19.43
N TYR A 440 -15.54 -24.29 18.80
CA TYR A 440 -14.45 -25.27 18.93
C TYR A 440 -13.11 -24.72 18.44
N GLN A 441 -13.04 -24.18 17.21
CA GLN A 441 -11.80 -23.63 16.65
C GLN A 441 -11.26 -22.44 17.46
N THR A 442 -12.17 -21.64 18.02
CA THR A 442 -11.80 -20.51 18.89
C THR A 442 -11.07 -21.04 20.12
N LEU A 443 -11.63 -22.04 20.81
CA LEU A 443 -11.01 -22.64 21.98
C LEU A 443 -9.73 -23.40 21.65
N GLU A 444 -9.67 -24.09 20.52
CA GLU A 444 -8.45 -24.76 20.03
C GLU A 444 -7.28 -23.77 19.90
N VAL A 445 -7.53 -22.60 19.29
CA VAL A 445 -6.53 -21.53 19.16
C VAL A 445 -6.09 -21.01 20.53
N TRP A 446 -7.03 -20.75 21.45
CA TRP A 446 -6.69 -20.25 22.79
C TRP A 446 -5.96 -21.28 23.65
N ARG A 447 -6.29 -22.57 23.52
CA ARG A 447 -5.58 -23.69 24.15
C ARG A 447 -4.13 -23.73 23.68
N ALA A 448 -3.92 -23.70 22.36
CA ALA A 448 -2.60 -23.72 21.76
C ALA A 448 -1.76 -22.47 22.10
N VAL A 449 -2.38 -21.33 22.41
CA VAL A 449 -1.68 -20.13 22.92
C VAL A 449 -1.26 -20.28 24.38
N LYS A 450 -2.13 -20.80 25.25
CA LYS A 450 -1.96 -20.76 26.71
C LYS A 450 -1.02 -21.82 27.28
N ARG A 451 -0.95 -23.03 26.71
CA ARG A 451 -0.01 -24.14 26.99
C ARG A 451 -0.60 -25.41 26.37
N ALA A 452 0.17 -26.13 25.56
CA ALA A 452 -0.17 -27.47 25.11
C ALA A 452 0.79 -28.43 25.80
N ASP A 453 0.31 -29.22 26.76
CA ASP A 453 0.98 -30.46 27.09
C ASP A 453 0.63 -31.44 25.97
N ALA A 454 1.63 -31.92 25.22
CA ALA A 454 1.43 -32.80 24.07
C ALA A 454 0.84 -34.17 24.45
N SER A 455 0.72 -34.44 25.75
CA SER A 455 0.25 -35.68 26.37
C SER A 455 -1.27 -35.79 26.49
N VAL A 456 -2.04 -34.71 26.31
CA VAL A 456 -3.51 -34.74 26.49
C VAL A 456 -4.24 -34.39 25.19
N HIS A 457 -4.33 -35.39 24.31
CA HIS A 457 -5.08 -35.34 23.04
C HIS A 457 -6.58 -35.68 23.21
N GLY A 458 -7.26 -35.09 24.18
CA GLY A 458 -8.73 -35.14 24.24
C GLY A 458 -9.35 -33.98 23.48
N ASP A 459 -9.94 -34.23 22.30
CA ASP A 459 -10.97 -33.35 21.72
C ASP A 459 -12.16 -33.19 22.68
N ASP A 460 -12.38 -34.22 23.51
CA ASP A 460 -13.42 -34.30 24.53
C ASP A 460 -13.32 -33.17 25.56
N ASP A 461 -12.11 -32.68 25.92
CA ASP A 461 -11.96 -31.61 26.92
C ASP A 461 -12.53 -30.27 26.45
N ILE A 462 -12.34 -29.93 25.17
CA ILE A 462 -12.85 -28.68 24.59
C ILE A 462 -14.37 -28.75 24.45
N VAL A 463 -14.86 -29.90 23.99
CA VAL A 463 -16.30 -30.14 23.84
C VAL A 463 -16.97 -30.15 25.22
N GLN A 464 -16.34 -30.76 26.22
CA GLN A 464 -16.84 -30.78 27.59
C GLN A 464 -16.88 -29.37 28.19
N LEU A 465 -15.81 -28.57 28.05
CA LEU A 465 -15.81 -27.18 28.51
C LEU A 465 -16.91 -26.33 27.85
N LEU A 466 -17.20 -26.58 26.57
CA LEU A 466 -18.32 -25.93 25.87
C LEU A 466 -19.67 -26.42 26.40
N ARG A 467 -19.83 -27.69 26.76
CA ARG A 467 -21.03 -28.21 27.41
C ARG A 467 -21.23 -27.59 28.78
N ASP A 468 -20.17 -27.50 29.59
CA ASP A 468 -20.20 -26.89 30.93
C ASP A 468 -20.58 -25.41 30.87
N CYS A 469 -20.15 -24.71 29.81
CA CYS A 469 -20.56 -23.33 29.54
C CYS A 469 -21.90 -23.21 28.81
N ASP A 470 -22.74 -24.26 28.76
CA ASP A 470 -24.06 -24.25 28.11
C ASP A 470 -24.01 -23.81 26.62
N LEU A 471 -23.03 -24.34 25.89
CA LEU A 471 -22.78 -24.16 24.45
C LEU A 471 -22.66 -25.49 23.68
N GLY A 472 -23.01 -26.62 24.29
CA GLY A 472 -22.88 -27.97 23.69
C GLY A 472 -23.58 -28.13 22.33
N HIS A 473 -24.76 -27.52 22.14
CA HIS A 473 -25.47 -27.55 20.85
C HIS A 473 -24.91 -26.59 19.79
N LYS A 474 -23.94 -25.74 20.15
CA LYS A 474 -23.36 -24.67 19.30
C LYS A 474 -21.85 -24.81 19.09
N VAL A 475 -21.29 -25.99 19.37
CA VAL A 475 -19.85 -26.29 19.26
C VAL A 475 -19.27 -25.93 17.87
N HIS A 476 -20.00 -26.26 16.80
CA HIS A 476 -19.56 -25.99 15.41
C HIS A 476 -20.14 -24.71 14.80
N TYR A 477 -20.86 -23.90 15.57
CA TYR A 477 -21.37 -22.60 15.07
C TYR A 477 -20.27 -21.54 15.12
N ASN A 478 -20.27 -20.64 14.13
CA ASN A 478 -19.38 -19.49 14.12
C ASN A 478 -19.70 -18.53 15.26
N ALA A 479 -18.67 -17.92 15.86
CA ALA A 479 -18.84 -16.98 16.96
C ALA A 479 -19.69 -15.75 16.57
N SER A 480 -19.72 -15.36 15.28
CA SER A 480 -20.61 -14.30 14.76
C SER A 480 -22.10 -14.62 14.93
N ALA A 481 -22.49 -15.89 14.76
CA ALA A 481 -23.88 -16.37 14.79
C ALA A 481 -24.44 -16.54 16.22
N LEU A 482 -23.63 -16.34 17.25
CA LEU A 482 -24.05 -16.43 18.64
C LEU A 482 -24.77 -15.16 19.11
N SER A 483 -25.77 -15.32 19.99
CA SER A 483 -26.40 -14.21 20.70
C SER A 483 -25.43 -13.52 21.66
N GLY A 484 -25.75 -12.31 22.15
CA GLY A 484 -24.89 -11.58 23.09
C GLY A 484 -24.53 -12.40 24.35
N GLY A 485 -25.53 -13.06 24.96
CA GLY A 485 -25.32 -13.95 26.12
C GLY A 485 -24.49 -15.19 25.79
N GLN A 486 -24.70 -15.80 24.61
CA GLN A 486 -23.89 -16.93 24.14
C GLN A 486 -22.43 -16.53 23.86
N LYS A 487 -22.20 -15.36 23.27
CA LYS A 487 -20.86 -14.79 23.10
C LYS A 487 -20.16 -14.59 24.45
N ARG A 488 -20.91 -14.21 25.48
CA ARG A 488 -20.39 -14.08 26.84
C ARG A 488 -19.98 -15.41 27.46
N LYS A 489 -20.81 -16.44 27.28
CA LYS A 489 -20.50 -17.82 27.70
C LYS A 489 -19.24 -18.36 26.98
N LEU A 490 -19.08 -18.07 25.68
CA LEU A 490 -17.88 -18.43 24.94
C LEU A 490 -16.64 -17.68 25.45
N GLN A 491 -16.79 -16.38 25.77
CA GLN A 491 -15.72 -15.58 26.37
C GLN A 491 -15.27 -16.13 27.73
N LEU A 492 -16.22 -16.62 28.54
CA LEU A 492 -15.92 -17.31 29.79
C LEU A 492 -15.11 -18.59 29.54
N ALA A 493 -15.53 -19.43 28.59
CA ALA A 493 -14.79 -20.64 28.21
C ALA A 493 -13.33 -20.33 27.81
N ILE A 494 -13.09 -19.23 27.07
CA ILE A 494 -11.74 -18.75 26.73
C ILE A 494 -10.93 -18.35 27.96
N GLY A 495 -11.57 -17.81 29.00
CA GLY A 495 -10.93 -17.53 30.28
C GLY A 495 -10.48 -18.82 30.99
N LEU A 496 -11.32 -19.84 30.97
CA LEU A 496 -11.14 -21.10 31.71
C LEU A 496 -10.18 -22.10 31.05
N ILE A 497 -10.09 -22.08 29.72
CA ILE A 497 -9.23 -23.00 28.96
C ILE A 497 -7.75 -22.79 29.26
N GLY A 498 -6.96 -23.87 29.15
CA GLY A 498 -5.50 -23.87 29.32
C GLY A 498 -5.03 -23.93 30.78
N GLY A 499 -5.87 -24.37 31.72
CA GLY A 499 -5.49 -24.57 33.12
C GLY A 499 -5.22 -23.27 33.90
N SER A 500 -5.93 -22.18 33.58
CA SER A 500 -5.79 -20.90 34.28
C SER A 500 -6.03 -21.05 35.79
N LYS A 501 -5.00 -20.83 36.62
CA LYS A 501 -5.08 -20.84 38.09
C LYS A 501 -5.81 -19.62 38.65
N ILE A 502 -5.58 -18.47 38.02
CA ILE A 502 -6.19 -17.19 38.37
C ILE A 502 -7.11 -16.78 37.21
N VAL A 503 -8.37 -16.48 37.49
CA VAL A 503 -9.35 -16.06 36.47
C VAL A 503 -9.87 -14.67 36.81
N LEU A 504 -9.61 -13.71 35.94
CA LEU A 504 -10.04 -12.32 36.05
C LEU A 504 -11.31 -12.13 35.23
N VAL A 505 -12.43 -11.85 35.88
CA VAL A 505 -13.76 -11.76 35.30
C VAL A 505 -14.26 -10.32 35.43
N ASP A 506 -14.15 -9.54 34.36
CA ASP A 506 -14.49 -8.10 34.37
C ASP A 506 -15.94 -7.87 33.91
N GLU A 507 -16.82 -7.48 34.85
CA GLU A 507 -18.23 -7.14 34.63
C GLU A 507 -18.98 -8.10 33.70
N CYS A 508 -18.84 -9.40 33.94
CA CYS A 508 -19.29 -10.41 32.98
C CYS A 508 -20.78 -10.65 32.88
N THR A 509 -21.56 -10.16 33.82
CA THR A 509 -23.00 -10.40 33.92
C THR A 509 -23.84 -9.19 33.48
N SER A 510 -23.20 -8.05 33.19
CA SER A 510 -23.86 -6.83 32.73
C SER A 510 -24.36 -6.97 31.29
N GLY A 511 -25.61 -6.56 31.02
CA GLY A 511 -26.22 -6.65 29.68
C GLY A 511 -26.52 -8.07 29.18
N VAL A 512 -26.45 -9.07 30.05
CA VAL A 512 -26.76 -10.48 29.74
C VAL A 512 -28.11 -10.87 30.32
N ASP A 513 -28.87 -11.69 29.60
CA ASP A 513 -30.17 -12.21 30.03
C ASP A 513 -30.07 -13.03 31.34
N PRO A 514 -31.14 -13.10 32.16
CA PRO A 514 -31.11 -13.77 33.46
C PRO A 514 -30.68 -15.25 33.40
N TRP A 515 -31.01 -15.96 32.32
CA TRP A 515 -30.67 -17.37 32.16
C TRP A 515 -29.17 -17.56 31.90
N SER A 516 -28.60 -16.83 30.94
CA SER A 516 -27.17 -16.82 30.66
C SER A 516 -26.35 -16.35 31.88
N ARG A 517 -26.86 -15.40 32.67
CA ARG A 517 -26.23 -14.96 33.93
C ARG A 517 -26.16 -16.09 34.96
N ARG A 518 -27.25 -16.83 35.16
CA ARG A 518 -27.28 -18.02 36.04
C ARG A 518 -26.31 -19.10 35.56
N ALA A 519 -26.24 -19.35 34.25
CA ALA A 519 -25.31 -20.33 33.68
C ALA A 519 -23.84 -19.96 33.94
N ILE A 520 -23.48 -18.69 33.73
CA ILE A 520 -22.13 -18.16 34.05
C ILE A 520 -21.81 -18.36 35.54
N TRP A 521 -22.74 -18.03 36.44
CA TRP A 521 -22.52 -18.16 37.88
C TRP A 521 -22.37 -19.62 38.32
N ARG A 522 -23.20 -20.53 37.79
CA ARG A 522 -23.06 -21.97 38.02
C ARG A 522 -21.69 -22.48 37.61
N THR A 523 -21.23 -22.07 36.43
CA THR A 523 -19.89 -22.43 35.91
C THR A 523 -18.79 -21.92 36.85
N LEU A 524 -18.81 -20.64 37.22
CA LEU A 524 -17.82 -20.05 38.14
C LEU A 524 -17.85 -20.68 39.54
N SER A 525 -19.04 -20.99 40.06
CA SER A 525 -19.20 -21.62 41.37
C SER A 525 -18.66 -23.05 41.38
N SER A 526 -18.79 -23.79 40.28
CA SER A 526 -18.31 -25.17 40.18
C SER A 526 -16.79 -25.29 40.26
N ILE A 527 -16.06 -24.29 39.76
CA ILE A 527 -14.58 -24.30 39.68
C ILE A 527 -13.91 -23.54 40.85
N ARG A 528 -14.69 -23.02 41.81
CA ARG A 528 -14.20 -22.17 42.90
C ARG A 528 -13.19 -22.87 43.82
N HIS A 529 -13.27 -24.20 43.94
CA HIS A 529 -12.41 -24.98 44.82
C HIS A 529 -11.01 -25.21 44.23
N GLU A 530 -10.84 -25.02 42.92
CA GLU A 530 -9.58 -25.29 42.21
C GLU A 530 -8.89 -24.03 41.68
N ARG A 531 -9.59 -22.87 41.68
CA ARG A 531 -9.10 -21.63 41.07
C ARG A 531 -9.41 -20.40 41.91
N THR A 532 -8.54 -19.40 41.86
CA THR A 532 -8.81 -18.06 42.40
C THR A 532 -9.50 -17.22 41.34
N ILE A 533 -10.75 -16.84 41.58
CA ILE A 533 -11.53 -16.02 40.67
C ILE A 533 -11.65 -14.61 41.25
N ILE A 534 -11.32 -13.59 40.45
CA ILE A 534 -11.56 -12.19 40.79
C ILE A 534 -12.66 -11.68 39.87
N PHE A 535 -13.76 -11.25 40.46
CA PHE A 535 -14.96 -10.83 39.76
C PHE A 535 -15.24 -9.35 40.03
N THR A 536 -15.39 -8.53 39.00
CA THR A 536 -15.84 -7.13 39.19
C THR A 536 -17.34 -7.02 38.92
N THR A 537 -18.02 -6.21 39.72
CA THR A 537 -19.42 -5.87 39.49
C THR A 537 -19.72 -4.43 39.85
N HIS A 538 -20.65 -3.83 39.10
CA HIS A 538 -21.29 -2.57 39.45
C HIS A 538 -22.62 -2.89 40.15
N ALA A 539 -22.54 -3.40 41.37
CA ALA A 539 -23.69 -3.43 42.26
C ALA A 539 -23.70 -2.13 43.07
N ASN A 540 -24.86 -1.49 43.19
CA ASN A 540 -25.05 -0.43 44.17
C ASN A 540 -24.93 -1.07 45.55
N ALA A 541 -23.74 -1.05 46.15
CA ALA A 541 -23.59 -1.54 47.52
C ALA A 541 -24.28 -0.57 48.46
N TYR A 542 -25.26 -1.15 49.13
CA TYR A 542 -25.91 -0.70 50.33
C TYR A 542 -24.88 -0.46 51.43
N GLN A 543 -24.94 0.72 52.04
CA GLN A 543 -24.18 1.05 53.23
C GLN A 543 -25.04 0.70 54.45
N LYS A 544 -24.61 -0.29 55.25
CA LYS A 544 -25.25 -0.63 56.52
C LYS A 544 -24.87 0.46 57.53
N SER A 545 -25.80 1.34 57.87
CA SER A 545 -25.68 2.24 59.02
C SER A 545 -27.02 2.39 59.72
N THR A 546 -26.97 2.36 61.06
CA THR A 546 -28.03 2.54 62.08
C THR A 546 -29.04 1.38 62.24
N GLU A 547 -28.83 0.55 63.27
CA GLU A 547 -29.59 -0.68 63.60
C GLU A 547 -30.70 -0.51 64.68
N GLU A 548 -30.93 0.68 65.23
CA GLU A 548 -31.86 0.80 66.38
C GLU A 548 -33.34 1.06 66.03
N SER A 549 -33.68 1.66 64.87
CA SER A 549 -35.08 1.96 64.51
C SER A 549 -35.69 0.99 63.49
N SER A 550 -34.88 0.24 62.73
CA SER A 550 -35.34 -0.68 61.67
C SER A 550 -35.60 -2.11 62.15
N SER A 551 -35.07 -2.50 63.30
CA SER A 551 -35.26 -3.81 63.91
C SER A 551 -36.67 -4.01 64.47
N ASP A 552 -37.30 -2.96 65.00
CA ASP A 552 -38.65 -3.04 65.59
C ASP A 552 -39.75 -3.22 64.52
N MET A 553 -39.69 -2.45 63.42
CA MET A 553 -40.63 -2.60 62.30
C MET A 553 -40.45 -3.92 61.55
N LEU A 554 -39.21 -4.42 61.40
CA LEU A 554 -38.96 -5.75 60.84
C LEU A 554 -39.60 -6.84 61.71
N GLY A 555 -39.47 -6.77 63.04
CA GLY A 555 -40.07 -7.72 63.97
C GLY A 555 -41.60 -7.74 63.90
N ARG A 556 -42.24 -6.59 63.62
CA ARG A 556 -43.69 -6.49 63.40
C ARG A 556 -44.12 -7.13 62.07
N ILE A 557 -43.36 -6.88 61.00
CA ILE A 557 -43.59 -7.50 59.69
C ILE A 557 -43.40 -9.02 59.76
N GLN A 558 -42.41 -9.49 60.54
CA GLN A 558 -42.11 -10.92 60.69
C GLN A 558 -43.23 -11.73 61.38
N LYS A 559 -44.13 -11.07 62.13
CA LYS A 559 -45.33 -11.73 62.69
C LYS A 559 -46.30 -12.21 61.61
N PHE A 560 -46.37 -11.48 60.50
CA PHE A 560 -47.23 -11.82 59.35
C PHE A 560 -46.45 -12.55 58.24
N SER A 561 -45.15 -12.28 58.12
CA SER A 561 -44.24 -12.92 57.15
C SER A 561 -42.94 -13.36 57.82
N PRO A 562 -42.85 -14.59 58.38
CA PRO A 562 -41.68 -15.05 59.14
C PRO A 562 -40.37 -15.03 58.35
N SER A 563 -40.45 -15.15 57.03
CA SER A 563 -39.33 -15.14 56.09
C SER A 563 -38.95 -13.73 55.58
N ALA A 564 -39.53 -12.68 56.16
CA ALA A 564 -39.23 -11.31 55.78
C ALA A 564 -37.87 -10.84 56.32
N TYR A 565 -37.13 -10.13 55.48
CA TYR A 565 -35.84 -9.53 55.84
C TYR A 565 -35.76 -8.10 55.30
N SER A 566 -34.98 -7.24 55.96
CA SER A 566 -34.70 -5.89 55.49
C SER A 566 -33.48 -5.89 54.58
N THR A 567 -33.49 -5.06 53.54
CA THR A 567 -32.36 -4.97 52.59
C THR A 567 -31.75 -3.58 52.59
N SER A 568 -32.53 -2.49 52.75
CA SER A 568 -32.04 -1.12 53.01
C SER A 568 -32.56 -0.57 54.32
N THR A 569 -31.66 0.07 55.06
CA THR A 569 -32.05 1.11 56.02
C THR A 569 -31.11 2.31 55.79
N SER A 570 -31.66 3.42 55.31
CA SER A 570 -31.04 4.74 55.44
C SER A 570 -31.73 5.48 56.59
N ALA A 571 -31.15 6.62 57.03
CA ALA A 571 -31.76 7.46 58.06
C ALA A 571 -33.19 7.95 57.72
N THR A 572 -33.62 7.86 56.45
CA THR A 572 -34.92 8.38 55.98
C THR A 572 -35.76 7.37 55.18
N ARG A 573 -35.22 6.18 54.87
CA ARG A 573 -35.92 5.18 54.04
C ARG A 573 -35.50 3.76 54.40
N ALA A 574 -36.48 2.89 54.63
CA ALA A 574 -36.26 1.46 54.85
C ALA A 574 -36.99 0.62 53.80
N SER A 575 -36.46 -0.55 53.46
CA SER A 575 -37.07 -1.48 52.49
C SER A 575 -37.06 -2.90 53.01
N TYR A 576 -38.23 -3.54 52.92
CA TYR A 576 -38.54 -4.86 53.48
C TYR A 576 -38.98 -5.80 52.36
N HIS A 577 -38.43 -7.00 52.35
CA HIS A 577 -38.76 -8.03 51.36
C HIS A 577 -39.66 -9.08 52.00
N LEU A 578 -40.89 -9.18 51.48
CA LEU A 578 -41.87 -10.19 51.86
C LEU A 578 -41.67 -11.38 50.91
N LYS A 579 -41.07 -12.50 51.38
CA LYS A 579 -40.90 -13.74 50.57
C LYS A 579 -42.25 -14.47 50.41
N ILE A 580 -43.32 -13.76 50.05
CA ILE A 580 -44.70 -14.25 50.00
C ILE A 580 -45.36 -13.75 48.70
N LYS A 581 -46.13 -14.64 48.05
CA LYS A 581 -46.90 -14.32 46.83
C LYS A 581 -48.40 -14.14 47.08
N ASP A 582 -48.84 -14.35 48.31
CA ASP A 582 -50.22 -14.37 48.72
C ASP A 582 -50.75 -12.94 48.94
N THR A 583 -51.68 -12.52 48.07
CA THR A 583 -52.29 -11.19 48.08
C THR A 583 -52.94 -10.80 49.42
N PRO A 584 -53.75 -11.65 50.10
CA PRO A 584 -54.35 -11.29 51.38
C PRO A 584 -53.32 -11.09 52.50
N THR A 585 -52.23 -11.87 52.51
CA THR A 585 -51.14 -11.67 53.48
C THR A 585 -50.39 -10.36 53.25
N VAL A 586 -50.14 -9.98 52.00
CA VAL A 586 -49.55 -8.67 51.66
C VAL A 586 -50.47 -7.52 52.07
N GLN A 587 -51.78 -7.68 51.88
CA GLN A 587 -52.77 -6.69 52.31
C GLN A 587 -52.75 -6.47 53.83
N LEU A 588 -52.63 -7.54 54.63
CA LEU A 588 -52.52 -7.43 56.09
C LEU A 588 -51.25 -6.68 56.54
N VAL A 589 -50.12 -6.90 55.86
CA VAL A 589 -48.87 -6.17 56.15
C VAL A 589 -49.01 -4.69 55.80
N LEU A 590 -49.62 -4.35 54.67
CA LEU A 590 -49.84 -2.95 54.27
C LEU A 590 -50.83 -2.25 55.20
N GLN A 591 -51.86 -2.94 55.65
CA GLN A 591 -52.82 -2.41 56.60
C GLN A 591 -52.18 -2.14 57.96
N MET A 592 -51.34 -3.04 58.46
CA MET A 592 -50.55 -2.82 59.68
C MET A 592 -49.63 -1.58 59.57
N ILE A 593 -48.99 -1.38 58.42
CA ILE A 593 -48.13 -0.21 58.18
C ILE A 593 -48.94 1.09 58.14
N GLU A 594 -50.17 1.07 57.60
CA GLU A 594 -51.05 2.25 57.61
C GLU A 594 -51.57 2.57 59.02
N ASP A 595 -51.94 1.55 59.80
CA ASP A 595 -52.46 1.70 61.17
C ASP A 595 -51.38 2.22 62.14
N GLU A 596 -50.13 1.77 61.99
CA GLU A 596 -49.00 2.14 62.86
C GLU A 596 -48.13 3.28 62.28
N LYS A 597 -48.58 3.93 61.21
CA LYS A 597 -47.84 4.95 60.46
C LYS A 597 -47.34 6.13 61.30
N MET A 598 -48.17 6.61 62.24
CA MET A 598 -47.78 7.69 63.16
C MET A 598 -46.81 7.25 64.25
N ALA A 599 -46.88 5.98 64.68
CA ALA A 599 -46.00 5.43 65.71
C ALA A 599 -44.55 5.24 65.19
N PHE A 600 -44.41 4.88 63.91
CA PHE A 600 -43.11 4.69 63.26
C PHE A 600 -42.64 5.88 62.41
N ASN A 601 -43.34 7.02 62.46
CA ASN A 601 -43.02 8.25 61.74
C ASN A 601 -42.83 8.05 60.22
N VAL A 602 -43.70 7.23 59.60
CA VAL A 602 -43.64 6.89 58.17
C VAL A 602 -44.41 7.93 57.34
N THR A 603 -43.71 8.78 56.60
CA THR A 603 -44.34 9.82 55.75
C THR A 603 -45.02 9.26 54.51
N SER A 604 -44.43 8.23 53.89
CA SER A 604 -44.99 7.53 52.72
C SER A 604 -44.36 6.15 52.56
N TYR A 605 -45.10 5.21 51.98
CA TYR A 605 -44.57 3.91 51.54
C TYR A 605 -44.96 3.64 50.09
N SER A 606 -44.22 2.76 49.43
CA SER A 606 -44.45 2.37 48.04
C SER A 606 -44.17 0.88 47.87
N VAL A 607 -45.14 0.17 47.28
CA VAL A 607 -45.03 -1.27 47.02
C VAL A 607 -44.40 -1.45 45.65
N HIS A 608 -43.20 -2.05 45.63
CA HIS A 608 -42.51 -2.40 44.41
C HIS A 608 -42.67 -3.91 44.17
N GLY A 609 -42.97 -4.31 42.93
CA GLY A 609 -42.88 -5.71 42.54
C GLY A 609 -41.42 -6.19 42.63
N THR A 610 -41.21 -7.49 42.81
CA THR A 610 -39.87 -8.08 42.91
C THR A 610 -39.01 -7.69 41.69
N SER A 611 -37.92 -6.95 41.92
CA SER A 611 -36.93 -6.67 40.89
C SER A 611 -36.04 -7.89 40.66
N ILE A 612 -35.34 -7.92 39.52
CA ILE A 612 -34.41 -9.01 39.20
C ILE A 612 -33.17 -8.93 40.11
N GLU A 613 -32.81 -7.74 40.60
CA GLU A 613 -31.81 -7.55 41.65
C GLU A 613 -32.20 -8.20 42.98
N ASP A 614 -33.49 -8.18 43.35
CA ASP A 614 -33.98 -8.79 44.60
C ASP A 614 -33.93 -10.31 44.56
N ILE A 615 -34.20 -10.90 43.38
CA ILE A 615 -34.02 -12.34 43.14
C ILE A 615 -32.53 -12.71 43.23
N PHE A 616 -31.65 -11.82 42.77
CA PHE A 616 -30.21 -12.01 42.80
C PHE A 616 -29.66 -11.98 44.24
N LEU A 617 -30.13 -11.07 45.10
CA LEU A 617 -29.78 -11.04 46.52
C LEU A 617 -30.43 -12.20 47.29
N GLY A 618 -31.67 -12.56 46.97
CA GLY A 618 -32.36 -13.71 47.57
C GLY A 618 -31.65 -15.04 47.30
N LEU A 619 -31.14 -15.25 46.08
CA LEU A 619 -30.37 -16.44 45.72
C LEU A 619 -28.99 -16.51 46.38
N MET A 620 -28.38 -15.35 46.69
CA MET A 620 -27.15 -15.31 47.49
C MET A 620 -27.46 -15.77 48.93
N HIS A 621 -28.60 -15.35 49.48
CA HIS A 621 -29.01 -15.68 50.84
C HIS A 621 -29.54 -17.13 51.01
N ASP A 622 -30.17 -17.70 49.98
CA ASP A 622 -30.73 -19.07 49.99
C ASP A 622 -29.66 -20.16 49.76
N SER A 623 -28.40 -19.79 49.50
CA SER A 623 -27.29 -20.73 49.24
C SER A 623 -26.43 -21.04 50.46
N GLU A 624 -26.83 -20.58 51.64
CA GLU A 624 -26.20 -20.92 52.93
C GLU A 624 -26.98 -22.04 53.64
N PRO A 625 -26.43 -23.26 53.79
CA PRO A 625 -26.56 -23.93 55.08
C PRO A 625 -25.70 -23.16 56.08
N GLU A 626 -26.24 -22.86 57.27
CA GLU A 626 -25.63 -22.07 58.35
C GLU A 626 -24.11 -22.23 58.48
N GLN A 627 -23.37 -21.41 57.74
CA GLN A 627 -21.94 -21.14 57.87
C GLN A 627 -21.72 -19.82 57.12
N GLN A 628 -21.58 -18.77 57.92
CA GLN A 628 -21.43 -17.37 57.50
C GLN A 628 -20.39 -17.23 56.37
N PRO A 629 -20.71 -16.56 55.24
CA PRO A 629 -19.69 -16.06 54.36
C PRO A 629 -19.01 -14.88 55.07
N GLU A 630 -17.70 -14.95 55.26
CA GLU A 630 -16.89 -13.78 55.64
C GLU A 630 -16.96 -12.72 54.53
N VAL A 631 -17.98 -11.87 54.60
CA VAL A 631 -17.95 -10.53 54.04
C VAL A 631 -16.97 -9.76 54.92
N LEU A 632 -15.79 -9.47 54.39
CA LEU A 632 -14.69 -8.81 55.12
C LEU A 632 -15.11 -7.40 55.57
N ILE A 633 -15.71 -7.32 56.76
CA ILE A 633 -15.84 -6.11 57.58
C ILE A 633 -14.88 -6.30 58.76
N LEU A 634 -13.95 -5.36 58.90
CA LEU A 634 -12.90 -5.29 59.93
C LEU A 634 -13.47 -5.40 61.36
N ALA A 635 -13.28 -6.52 62.06
CA ALA A 635 -13.07 -6.61 63.52
C ALA A 635 -12.66 -8.02 63.98
N LYS A 636 -11.89 -8.07 65.07
CA LYS A 636 -11.06 -9.17 65.60
C LYS A 636 -11.81 -10.06 66.62
N SER A 637 -11.61 -11.38 66.61
CA SER A 637 -11.25 -12.26 67.77
C SER A 637 -11.71 -13.74 67.62
N GLN A 638 -11.09 -14.60 68.44
CA GLN A 638 -10.81 -16.03 68.29
C GLN A 638 -11.91 -16.98 68.82
N SER A 639 -12.00 -18.21 68.29
CA SER A 639 -11.95 -19.50 69.04
C SER A 639 -12.52 -20.67 68.20
N SER A 640 -12.41 -21.90 68.71
CA SER A 640 -11.97 -23.10 67.99
C SER A 640 -12.93 -24.32 68.03
N THR A 641 -12.83 -25.20 67.01
CA THR A 641 -13.20 -26.66 66.91
C THR A 641 -14.68 -27.08 66.70
N PRO A 642 -14.98 -28.34 66.27
CA PRO A 642 -14.57 -29.07 65.04
C PRO A 642 -15.79 -29.59 64.21
N ILE A 643 -15.58 -29.99 62.94
CA ILE A 643 -16.65 -30.38 61.97
C ILE A 643 -16.55 -31.89 61.58
N LEU A 644 -17.70 -32.59 61.52
CA LEU A 644 -17.93 -33.91 60.90
C LEU A 644 -18.42 -33.75 59.43
N PRO A 645 -18.24 -34.74 58.54
CA PRO A 645 -18.02 -34.52 57.10
C PRO A 645 -19.30 -34.38 56.26
N ALA A 646 -19.26 -33.49 55.27
CA ALA A 646 -20.30 -33.33 54.24
C ALA A 646 -19.93 -34.08 52.95
N LEU A 647 -20.94 -34.77 52.39
CA LEU A 647 -20.91 -35.56 51.16
C LEU A 647 -20.49 -34.73 49.92
N THR A 648 -19.42 -35.16 49.27
CA THR A 648 -18.86 -34.59 48.03
C THR A 648 -19.60 -35.09 46.78
N PHE A 649 -20.17 -34.18 45.98
CA PHE A 649 -20.36 -34.41 44.54
C PHE A 649 -19.11 -33.91 43.81
N SER A 650 -18.30 -34.83 43.29
CA SER A 650 -17.05 -34.54 42.59
C SER A 650 -17.29 -34.24 41.11
N LEU A 651 -17.26 -32.96 40.72
CA LEU A 651 -17.04 -32.55 39.33
C LEU A 651 -15.52 -32.39 39.15
N SER A 652 -14.79 -33.46 38.83
CA SER A 652 -13.33 -33.43 38.71
C SER A 652 -12.91 -32.94 37.32
N LEU A 653 -12.71 -31.64 37.17
CA LEU A 653 -12.09 -31.06 35.98
C LEU A 653 -10.57 -31.22 36.10
N SER A 654 -10.04 -32.39 35.73
CA SER A 654 -8.60 -32.67 35.76
C SER A 654 -7.85 -31.78 34.76
N LEU A 655 -7.15 -30.76 35.25
CA LEU A 655 -6.41 -29.81 34.41
C LEU A 655 -4.90 -30.05 34.49
N THR A 656 -4.27 -30.07 33.32
CA THR A 656 -2.86 -30.40 33.09
C THR A 656 -1.85 -29.39 33.65
N ASN A 657 -0.71 -29.88 34.14
CA ASN A 657 0.46 -29.09 34.50
C ASN A 657 1.30 -28.79 33.25
N GLY A 658 1.65 -27.52 32.98
CA GLY A 658 2.18 -27.09 31.66
C GLY A 658 3.68 -26.76 31.60
N SER A 659 4.30 -27.07 30.45
CA SER A 659 5.66 -26.70 30.02
C SER A 659 5.69 -25.43 29.12
N PRO A 660 6.82 -24.72 28.98
CA PRO A 660 6.90 -23.48 28.19
C PRO A 660 6.94 -23.72 26.66
N LEU A 661 6.06 -23.06 25.90
CA LEU A 661 6.00 -23.10 24.42
C LEU A 661 7.03 -22.19 23.74
N SER A 662 7.52 -22.62 22.56
CA SER A 662 8.42 -21.82 21.71
C SER A 662 7.67 -20.69 20.97
N PRO A 663 8.33 -19.55 20.67
CA PRO A 663 7.72 -18.48 19.89
C PRO A 663 7.26 -18.91 18.49
N LEU A 664 8.02 -19.82 17.86
CA LEU A 664 7.69 -20.32 16.52
C LEU A 664 6.42 -21.16 16.52
N SER A 665 6.24 -22.02 17.53
CA SER A 665 5.01 -22.80 17.68
C SER A 665 3.79 -21.88 17.87
N GLN A 666 3.90 -20.87 18.74
CA GLN A 666 2.84 -19.87 18.91
C GLN A 666 2.57 -19.08 17.62
N ALA A 667 3.61 -18.69 16.88
CA ALA A 667 3.48 -17.97 15.63
C ALA A 667 2.74 -18.82 14.58
N TRP A 668 3.08 -20.12 14.50
CA TRP A 668 2.41 -21.08 13.63
C TRP A 668 0.93 -21.23 13.97
N THR A 669 0.57 -21.35 15.25
CA THR A 669 -0.83 -21.41 15.70
C THR A 669 -1.63 -20.18 15.24
N ILE A 670 -1.09 -18.98 15.44
CA ILE A 670 -1.76 -17.74 15.03
C ILE A 670 -1.80 -17.60 13.49
N MET A 671 -0.78 -18.09 12.79
CA MET A 671 -0.78 -18.15 11.34
C MET A 671 -1.84 -19.13 10.82
N TYR A 672 -1.95 -20.31 11.42
CA TYR A 672 -2.98 -21.31 11.09
C TYR A 672 -4.38 -20.75 11.34
N LYS A 673 -4.60 -20.05 12.46
CA LYS A 673 -5.83 -19.27 12.71
C LYS A 673 -6.16 -18.35 11.53
N ARG A 674 -5.17 -17.58 11.05
CA ARG A 674 -5.38 -16.67 9.90
C ARG A 674 -5.61 -17.42 8.59
N TYR A 675 -4.98 -18.56 8.38
CA TYR A 675 -5.24 -19.43 7.23
C TYR A 675 -6.68 -19.98 7.24
N LEU A 676 -7.21 -20.39 8.40
CA LEU A 676 -8.60 -20.81 8.54
C LEU A 676 -9.58 -19.70 8.18
N ILE A 677 -9.30 -18.46 8.59
CA ILE A 677 -10.08 -17.28 8.20
C ILE A 677 -9.94 -17.02 6.70
N PHE A 678 -8.71 -17.07 6.17
CA PHE A 678 -8.40 -16.86 4.76
C PHE A 678 -9.14 -17.83 3.84
N ARG A 679 -9.22 -19.12 4.19
CA ARG A 679 -9.96 -20.13 3.40
C ARG A 679 -11.44 -19.76 3.21
N ARG A 680 -12.02 -18.98 4.13
CA ARG A 680 -13.41 -18.51 4.08
C ARG A 680 -13.57 -17.16 3.38
N SER A 681 -12.48 -16.42 3.14
CA SER A 681 -12.45 -15.08 2.51
C SER A 681 -11.34 -14.94 1.45
N TRP A 682 -11.11 -16.00 0.67
CA TRP A 682 -10.00 -16.08 -0.29
C TRP A 682 -10.10 -15.04 -1.42
N LEU A 683 -11.32 -14.62 -1.76
CA LEU A 683 -11.61 -13.70 -2.86
C LEU A 683 -10.88 -12.36 -2.70
N THR A 684 -10.80 -11.82 -1.48
CA THR A 684 -10.20 -10.49 -1.24
C THR A 684 -8.70 -10.48 -1.53
N SER A 685 -7.96 -11.51 -1.13
CA SER A 685 -6.51 -11.58 -1.41
C SER A 685 -6.24 -12.03 -2.85
N LEU A 686 -7.11 -12.87 -3.43
CA LEU A 686 -7.03 -13.21 -4.85
C LEU A 686 -7.21 -11.96 -5.73
N ILE A 687 -8.18 -11.09 -5.42
CA ILE A 687 -8.36 -9.81 -6.11
C ILE A 687 -7.12 -8.93 -5.95
N ALA A 688 -6.54 -8.84 -4.76
CA ALA A 688 -5.33 -8.03 -4.56
C ALA A 688 -4.13 -8.54 -5.39
N VAL A 689 -3.94 -9.87 -5.45
CA VAL A 689 -2.92 -10.51 -6.31
C VAL A 689 -3.22 -10.26 -7.79
N LEU A 690 -4.46 -10.44 -8.22
CA LEU A 690 -4.88 -10.19 -9.60
C LEU A 690 -4.69 -8.73 -9.98
N VAL A 691 -5.01 -7.77 -9.11
CA VAL A 691 -4.80 -6.34 -9.37
C VAL A 691 -3.32 -6.03 -9.53
N ALA A 692 -2.44 -6.56 -8.67
CA ALA A 692 -1.00 -6.36 -8.81
C ALA A 692 -0.44 -6.96 -10.11
N VAL A 693 -0.87 -8.18 -10.45
CA VAL A 693 -0.47 -8.85 -11.69
C VAL A 693 -1.04 -8.12 -12.92
N LEU A 694 -2.32 -7.74 -12.91
CA LEU A 694 -2.97 -7.00 -13.99
C LEU A 694 -2.35 -5.61 -14.17
N ALA A 695 -2.04 -4.88 -13.10
CA ALA A 695 -1.34 -3.60 -13.19
C ALA A 695 0.04 -3.76 -13.83
N SER A 696 0.78 -4.82 -13.44
CA SER A 696 2.06 -5.16 -14.06
C SER A 696 1.89 -5.53 -15.54
N CYS A 697 0.87 -6.34 -15.88
CA CYS A 697 0.57 -6.74 -17.26
C CYS A 697 0.08 -5.56 -18.12
N MET A 698 -0.73 -4.65 -17.58
CA MET A 698 -1.24 -3.47 -18.27
C MET A 698 -0.09 -2.53 -18.69
N SER A 699 0.90 -2.35 -17.81
CA SER A 699 2.12 -1.60 -18.15
C SER A 699 2.92 -2.24 -19.29
N LEU A 700 2.78 -3.56 -19.49
CA LEU A 700 3.47 -4.33 -20.53
C LEU A 700 2.64 -4.51 -21.80
N THR A 701 1.31 -4.59 -21.74
CA THR A 701 0.44 -4.63 -22.93
C THR A 701 0.43 -3.31 -23.67
N PHE A 702 0.67 -2.20 -22.95
CA PHE A 702 0.98 -0.92 -23.57
C PHE A 702 2.21 -1.07 -24.50
N MET A 703 3.20 -1.89 -24.11
CA MET A 703 4.44 -2.07 -24.88
C MET A 703 4.31 -2.93 -26.16
N ALA A 704 3.30 -3.80 -26.27
CA ALA A 704 3.19 -4.72 -27.41
C ALA A 704 2.65 -4.08 -28.70
N ARG A 705 2.23 -2.80 -28.67
CA ARG A 705 1.62 -2.09 -29.81
C ARG A 705 2.36 -0.82 -30.27
N PHE A 706 3.55 -0.55 -29.77
CA PHE A 706 4.32 0.60 -30.26
C PHE A 706 5.13 0.22 -31.49
N GLU A 707 4.65 0.64 -32.66
CA GLU A 707 5.52 0.85 -33.81
C GLU A 707 6.45 2.03 -33.51
N SER A 708 7.71 1.89 -33.89
CA SER A 708 8.82 2.76 -33.51
C SER A 708 8.63 4.20 -34.00
N SER A 709 8.21 5.09 -33.12
CA SER A 709 8.44 6.52 -33.27
C SER A 709 9.02 7.06 -31.97
N CYS A 710 10.31 6.80 -31.72
CA CYS A 710 11.07 7.43 -30.65
C CYS A 710 12.52 7.68 -31.05
N VAL A 711 12.74 8.97 -31.35
CA VAL A 711 13.96 9.77 -31.30
C VAL A 711 15.17 9.10 -30.63
N GLN A 712 16.20 8.89 -31.46
CA GLN A 712 17.58 9.09 -31.03
C GLN A 712 17.78 10.60 -30.80
N PRO A 713 18.07 11.06 -29.57
CA PRO A 713 18.63 12.38 -29.38
C PRO A 713 20.08 12.29 -29.88
N PHE A 714 20.28 12.42 -31.18
CA PHE A 714 21.62 12.60 -31.70
C PHE A 714 22.15 13.94 -31.18
N VAL A 715 23.14 13.79 -30.29
CA VAL A 715 24.19 14.73 -29.93
C VAL A 715 24.29 15.89 -30.90
N ARG A 716 24.13 17.13 -30.40
CA ARG A 716 24.48 18.41 -31.04
C ARG A 716 24.63 18.32 -32.58
N ASP A 717 23.54 18.09 -33.29
CA ASP A 717 23.51 18.50 -34.68
C ASP A 717 23.68 20.03 -34.68
N PRO A 718 24.69 20.61 -35.35
CA PRO A 718 24.84 22.06 -35.45
C PRO A 718 23.65 22.72 -36.17
N LEU A 719 22.76 21.91 -36.73
CA LEU A 719 21.75 22.24 -37.72
C LEU A 719 20.45 22.73 -37.08
N ARG A 720 20.54 23.77 -36.23
CA ARG A 720 19.36 24.58 -35.83
C ARG A 720 18.86 25.51 -36.96
N GLY A 721 19.40 25.40 -38.18
CA GLY A 721 19.05 26.23 -39.33
C GLY A 721 19.03 25.46 -40.64
N ASN A 722 18.62 26.16 -41.72
CA ASN A 722 18.56 25.63 -43.09
C ASN A 722 19.93 25.07 -43.51
N SER A 723 19.99 23.75 -43.72
CA SER A 723 21.18 23.08 -44.25
C SER A 723 21.11 23.08 -45.77
N PRO A 724 22.06 23.66 -46.50
CA PRO A 724 22.05 23.55 -47.96
C PRO A 724 22.15 22.08 -48.35
N LEU A 725 21.38 21.65 -49.36
CA LEU A 725 21.44 20.32 -49.96
C LEU A 725 22.34 20.29 -51.21
N TYR A 726 22.84 21.45 -51.62
CA TYR A 726 23.76 21.59 -52.74
C TYR A 726 25.18 21.20 -52.32
N PHE A 727 25.80 20.28 -53.07
CA PHE A 727 27.18 19.84 -52.84
C PHE A 727 28.16 20.82 -53.54
N PRO A 728 29.29 21.21 -52.92
CA PRO A 728 29.87 20.74 -51.66
C PRO A 728 29.41 21.50 -50.40
N ASP A 729 28.63 22.57 -50.54
CA ASP A 729 28.23 23.47 -49.44
C ASP A 729 27.41 22.77 -48.34
N SER A 730 26.79 21.63 -48.67
CA SER A 730 26.01 20.78 -47.78
C SER A 730 26.80 20.01 -46.72
N LEU A 731 28.14 20.06 -46.74
CA LEU A 731 29.01 19.27 -45.85
C LEU A 731 29.57 20.12 -44.69
N PRO A 732 29.14 19.89 -43.42
CA PRO A 732 29.78 20.53 -42.27
C PRO A 732 31.23 20.05 -42.17
N GLY A 733 32.18 20.98 -42.04
CA GLY A 733 33.64 20.72 -42.14
C GLY A 733 34.28 19.79 -41.09
N ARG A 734 33.55 18.92 -40.41
CA ARG A 734 34.04 17.86 -39.50
C ARG A 734 33.94 16.44 -40.06
N PHE A 735 33.35 16.23 -41.23
CA PHE A 735 33.22 14.91 -41.86
C PHE A 735 34.42 14.50 -42.75
N PHE A 736 35.49 15.29 -42.79
CA PHE A 736 36.64 15.16 -43.72
C PHE A 736 37.56 13.93 -43.53
N GLY A 737 37.14 12.90 -42.79
CA GLY A 737 37.92 11.66 -42.67
C GLY A 737 37.72 10.70 -43.85
N GLY A 738 38.16 11.05 -45.07
CA GLY A 738 38.35 10.09 -46.18
C GLY A 738 37.12 9.63 -46.95
N LEU A 739 36.15 10.53 -47.20
CA LEU A 739 34.91 10.20 -47.89
C LEU A 739 34.98 10.58 -49.38
N GLU A 740 34.89 9.59 -50.26
CA GLU A 740 34.88 9.75 -51.73
C GLU A 740 33.49 9.40 -52.28
N VAL A 741 32.90 10.29 -53.08
CA VAL A 741 31.67 10.02 -53.85
C VAL A 741 32.07 9.50 -55.23
N LEU A 742 31.63 8.30 -55.58
CA LEU A 742 31.93 7.71 -56.89
C LEU A 742 31.10 8.37 -58.00
N THR A 743 31.70 8.76 -59.12
CA THR A 743 31.00 9.41 -60.23
C THR A 743 31.24 8.70 -61.57
N SER A 744 30.19 8.52 -62.38
CA SER A 744 30.27 7.95 -63.73
C SER A 744 29.30 8.68 -64.68
N PRO A 745 29.67 9.01 -65.92
CA PRO A 745 31.00 8.92 -66.51
C PRO A 745 31.98 9.96 -65.91
N PRO A 746 33.30 9.81 -66.10
CA PRO A 746 34.30 10.71 -65.53
C PRO A 746 34.06 12.18 -65.87
N GLY A 747 34.16 13.06 -64.88
CA GLY A 747 34.00 14.51 -65.05
C GLY A 747 32.54 15.00 -65.15
N ILE A 748 31.54 14.14 -64.98
CA ILE A 748 30.11 14.52 -65.09
C ILE A 748 29.72 15.67 -64.15
N VAL A 749 30.31 15.74 -62.96
CA VAL A 749 29.97 16.75 -61.95
C VAL A 749 30.63 18.12 -62.22
N SER A 750 31.64 18.16 -63.09
CA SER A 750 32.29 19.41 -63.53
C SER A 750 31.36 20.30 -64.37
N THR A 751 30.32 19.71 -64.98
CA THR A 751 29.28 20.43 -65.74
C THR A 751 28.48 21.41 -64.87
N VAL A 752 28.31 21.10 -63.59
CA VAL A 752 27.59 21.95 -62.61
C VAL A 752 28.55 22.95 -61.93
N GLY A 753 29.82 23.01 -62.35
CA GLY A 753 30.81 23.96 -61.81
C GLY A 753 31.49 23.53 -60.51
N ILE A 754 31.39 22.25 -60.13
CA ILE A 754 31.98 21.70 -58.91
C ILE A 754 33.37 21.11 -59.22
N THR A 755 34.41 21.56 -58.52
CA THR A 755 35.82 21.13 -58.68
C THR A 755 36.42 20.64 -57.36
N SER A 756 35.68 19.81 -56.63
CA SER A 756 36.07 19.30 -55.30
C SER A 756 36.88 17.99 -55.39
N THR A 757 37.84 17.79 -54.48
CA THR A 757 38.61 16.53 -54.33
C THR A 757 37.81 15.38 -53.69
N ALA A 758 36.52 15.60 -53.43
CA ALA A 758 35.63 14.62 -52.79
C ALA A 758 34.99 13.62 -53.78
N PHE A 759 35.36 13.67 -55.07
CA PHE A 759 34.83 12.79 -56.11
C PHE A 759 35.91 11.86 -56.66
N GLN A 760 35.54 10.59 -56.84
CA GLN A 760 36.36 9.59 -57.49
C GLN A 760 35.63 9.13 -58.76
N ASP A 761 36.20 9.44 -59.92
CA ASP A 761 35.63 9.06 -61.20
C ASP A 761 35.83 7.57 -61.50
N VAL A 762 34.79 6.94 -62.02
CA VAL A 762 34.71 5.51 -62.36
C VAL A 762 34.28 5.40 -63.83
N PRO A 763 34.85 4.45 -64.61
CA PRO A 763 34.67 4.42 -66.06
C PRO A 763 33.26 4.00 -66.52
N ASP A 764 32.55 3.16 -65.76
CA ASP A 764 31.26 2.62 -66.18
C ASP A 764 30.34 2.25 -65.00
N ASN A 765 29.06 2.04 -65.30
CA ASN A 765 28.06 1.73 -64.28
C ASN A 765 28.34 0.39 -63.56
N ALA A 766 28.93 -0.61 -64.23
CA ALA A 766 29.18 -1.91 -63.61
C ALA A 766 30.34 -1.86 -62.61
N THR A 767 31.41 -1.11 -62.93
CA THR A 767 32.50 -0.87 -61.97
C THR A 767 32.07 0.00 -60.79
N LEU A 768 31.15 0.94 -60.99
CA LEU A 768 30.55 1.72 -59.90
C LEU A 768 29.79 0.82 -58.92
N VAL A 769 28.93 -0.06 -59.43
CA VAL A 769 28.16 -1.01 -58.61
C VAL A 769 29.07 -2.01 -57.90
N ASP A 770 30.07 -2.60 -58.58
CA ASP A 770 31.02 -3.55 -57.98
C ASP A 770 31.87 -2.90 -56.87
N THR A 771 32.31 -1.65 -57.07
CA THR A 771 33.08 -0.91 -56.07
C THR A 771 32.22 -0.62 -54.85
N ILE A 772 30.99 -0.13 -55.03
CA ILE A 772 30.05 0.12 -53.92
C ILE A 772 29.79 -1.17 -53.14
N GLN A 773 29.53 -2.29 -53.83
CA GLN A 773 29.30 -3.58 -53.17
C GLN A 773 30.48 -4.05 -52.32
N LYS A 774 31.72 -3.72 -52.69
CA LYS A 774 32.93 -4.10 -51.96
C LYS A 774 33.31 -3.14 -50.84
N THR A 775 33.03 -1.84 -50.99
CA THR A 775 33.52 -0.80 -50.07
C THR A 775 32.40 0.01 -49.38
N TYR A 776 31.15 -0.46 -49.40
CA TYR A 776 30.00 0.27 -48.82
C TYR A 776 30.19 0.69 -47.35
N LEU A 777 30.95 -0.08 -46.54
CA LEU A 777 31.25 0.27 -45.13
C LEU A 777 32.15 1.49 -44.99
N ASN A 778 32.94 1.82 -46.02
CA ASN A 778 33.88 2.96 -46.05
C ASN A 778 33.39 4.11 -46.93
N GLN A 779 32.25 3.98 -47.62
CA GLN A 779 31.65 5.01 -48.48
C GLN A 779 30.40 5.61 -47.81
N SER A 780 30.56 6.73 -47.09
CA SER A 780 29.46 7.30 -46.30
C SER A 780 28.42 8.12 -47.09
N PHE A 781 28.75 8.56 -48.31
CA PHE A 781 27.84 9.37 -49.15
C PHE A 781 27.32 8.63 -50.39
N GLY A 782 27.96 7.52 -50.80
CA GLY A 782 27.55 6.70 -51.94
C GLY A 782 28.16 7.13 -53.27
N GLY A 783 27.36 7.16 -54.34
CA GLY A 783 27.85 7.42 -55.71
C GLY A 783 26.76 7.85 -56.68
N LEU A 784 27.14 8.43 -57.83
CA LEU A 784 26.26 8.94 -58.87
C LEU A 784 26.73 8.44 -60.24
N SER A 785 25.82 7.81 -60.99
CA SER A 785 26.05 7.35 -62.35
C SER A 785 24.94 7.90 -63.25
N VAL A 786 25.29 8.64 -64.29
CA VAL A 786 24.33 9.25 -65.22
C VAL A 786 24.53 8.67 -66.61
N ASP A 787 23.51 7.99 -67.14
CA ASP A 787 23.53 7.46 -68.50
C ASP A 787 23.06 8.54 -69.49
N LEU A 788 24.03 9.14 -70.17
CA LEU A 788 23.82 10.28 -71.05
C LEU A 788 22.90 9.99 -72.26
N PRO A 789 22.85 8.81 -72.89
CA PRO A 789 21.93 8.54 -73.99
C PRO A 789 20.48 8.34 -73.54
N SER A 790 20.25 7.73 -72.37
CA SER A 790 18.90 7.40 -71.88
C SER A 790 18.29 8.43 -70.94
N ASN A 791 19.05 9.47 -70.56
CA ASN A 791 18.68 10.44 -69.53
C ASN A 791 18.29 9.80 -68.18
N SER A 792 18.79 8.59 -67.90
CA SER A 792 18.59 7.94 -66.62
C SER A 792 19.76 8.23 -65.68
N ALA A 793 19.46 8.47 -64.41
CA ALA A 793 20.46 8.64 -63.37
C ALA A 793 20.26 7.58 -62.29
N TRP A 794 21.37 6.97 -61.88
CA TRP A 794 21.49 6.02 -60.79
C TRP A 794 22.27 6.71 -59.70
N PHE A 795 21.76 6.68 -58.47
CA PHE A 795 22.51 7.15 -57.32
C PHE A 795 22.48 6.09 -56.23
N ALA A 796 23.62 5.90 -55.59
CA ALA A 796 23.77 5.10 -54.40
C ALA A 796 23.97 6.03 -53.20
N ARG A 797 23.51 5.59 -52.03
CA ARG A 797 23.60 6.37 -50.79
C ARG A 797 23.67 5.44 -49.59
N GLU A 798 24.15 5.97 -48.48
CA GLU A 798 24.03 5.33 -47.18
C GLU A 798 22.62 5.59 -46.59
N THR A 799 21.96 4.54 -46.07
CA THR A 799 20.60 4.64 -45.48
C THR A 799 20.60 4.78 -43.96
N SER A 800 21.73 4.57 -43.29
CA SER A 800 21.78 4.34 -41.84
C SER A 800 22.24 5.50 -40.96
N ALA A 801 23.14 6.37 -41.40
CA ALA A 801 23.74 7.38 -40.51
C ALA A 801 23.29 8.83 -40.77
N ASN A 802 22.95 9.19 -42.02
CA ASN A 802 22.73 10.58 -42.39
C ASN A 802 21.43 10.77 -43.18
N LEU A 803 20.42 11.35 -42.51
CA LEU A 803 19.13 11.73 -43.13
C LEU A 803 19.27 12.63 -44.37
N LEU A 804 20.43 13.27 -44.54
CA LEU A 804 20.71 14.25 -45.59
C LEU A 804 21.42 13.66 -46.82
N ALA A 805 22.10 12.52 -46.71
CA ALA A 805 22.94 12.00 -47.80
C ALA A 805 22.12 11.69 -49.06
N GLY A 806 20.96 11.06 -48.92
CA GLY A 806 20.05 10.79 -50.02
C GLY A 806 19.56 12.06 -50.74
N PRO A 807 18.93 13.01 -50.04
CA PRO A 807 18.52 14.29 -50.62
C PRO A 807 19.66 15.11 -51.25
N ILE A 808 20.86 15.06 -50.69
CA ILE A 808 22.06 15.72 -51.25
C ILE A 808 22.46 15.07 -52.58
N MET A 809 22.57 13.74 -52.64
CA MET A 809 22.91 13.02 -53.87
C MET A 809 21.84 13.19 -54.96
N LEU A 810 20.57 13.26 -54.56
CA LEU A 810 19.45 13.49 -55.47
C LEU A 810 19.43 14.93 -56.00
N ASN A 811 19.77 15.93 -55.17
CA ASN A 811 19.93 17.31 -55.62
C ASN A 811 21.11 17.44 -56.60
N LEU A 812 22.22 16.74 -56.34
CA LEU A 812 23.38 16.68 -57.24
C LEU A 812 23.00 16.08 -58.60
N ALA A 813 22.34 14.91 -58.61
CA ALA A 813 21.85 14.26 -59.83
C ALA A 813 20.89 15.17 -60.62
N SER A 814 19.98 15.85 -59.90
CA SER A 814 18.99 16.76 -60.51
C SER A 814 19.65 17.96 -61.18
N ASN A 815 20.68 18.55 -60.55
CA ASN A 815 21.41 19.67 -61.14
C ASN A 815 22.22 19.26 -62.38
N VAL A 816 22.82 18.06 -62.38
CA VAL A 816 23.52 17.50 -63.56
C VAL A 816 22.56 17.31 -64.74
N LEU A 817 21.39 16.70 -64.49
CA LEU A 817 20.38 16.49 -65.53
C LEU A 817 19.76 17.81 -66.00
N PHE A 818 19.55 18.76 -65.09
CA PHE A 818 18.99 20.08 -65.40
C PHE A 818 19.93 20.93 -66.25
N ASP A 819 21.22 20.96 -65.93
CA ASP A 819 22.23 21.67 -66.73
C ASP A 819 22.34 21.07 -68.13
N LYS A 820 22.31 19.74 -68.24
CA LYS A 820 22.25 19.07 -69.54
C LYS A 820 21.02 19.47 -70.36
N ALA A 821 19.82 19.47 -69.77
CA ALA A 821 18.61 19.88 -70.46
C ALA A 821 18.65 21.37 -70.91
N LEU A 822 19.30 22.23 -70.13
CA LEU A 822 19.58 23.63 -70.51
C LEU A 822 20.54 23.72 -71.70
N ASN A 823 21.57 22.89 -71.72
CA ASN A 823 22.52 22.80 -72.83
C ASN A 823 21.84 22.26 -74.10
N ASP A 824 21.00 21.22 -73.99
CA ASP A 824 20.25 20.64 -75.11
C ASP A 824 19.22 21.62 -75.71
N THR A 825 18.74 22.59 -74.92
CA THR A 825 17.79 23.63 -75.37
C THR A 825 18.47 24.90 -75.91
N GLY A 826 19.81 24.93 -76.00
CA GLY A 826 20.59 26.03 -76.56
C GLY A 826 20.61 27.30 -75.70
N ARG A 827 20.17 27.23 -74.43
CA ARG A 827 20.13 28.35 -73.48
C ARG A 827 21.35 28.35 -72.56
N VAL A 828 22.54 28.34 -73.16
CA VAL A 828 23.81 28.31 -72.43
C VAL A 828 24.05 29.66 -71.74
N THR A 829 24.03 29.69 -70.41
CA THR A 829 24.48 30.83 -69.61
C THR A 829 25.90 30.58 -69.13
N SER A 830 26.75 31.62 -69.06
CA SER A 830 28.15 31.51 -68.58
C SER A 830 28.28 31.11 -67.12
N THR A 831 27.17 31.07 -66.38
CA THR A 831 27.05 30.52 -65.04
C THR A 831 26.02 29.38 -65.04
N PRO A 832 26.34 28.20 -64.47
CA PRO A 832 25.38 27.11 -64.35
C PRO A 832 24.22 27.54 -63.45
N ARG A 833 22.98 27.31 -63.89
CA ARG A 833 21.79 27.60 -63.09
C ARG A 833 21.57 26.47 -62.09
N ILE A 834 21.95 26.71 -60.85
CA ILE A 834 21.86 25.72 -59.77
C ILE A 834 20.50 25.81 -59.07
N ILE A 835 19.88 24.65 -58.85
CA ILE A 835 18.72 24.50 -58.00
C ILE A 835 19.19 24.42 -56.54
N ALA A 836 19.24 25.57 -55.87
CA ALA A 836 19.58 25.67 -54.45
C ALA A 836 18.40 25.14 -53.60
N ALA A 837 18.62 23.96 -53.02
CA ALA A 837 17.69 23.33 -52.10
C ALA A 837 18.23 23.42 -50.68
N SER A 838 17.34 23.56 -49.70
CA SER A 838 17.72 23.48 -48.29
C SER A 838 16.87 22.47 -47.53
N TYR A 839 17.48 21.82 -46.56
CA TYR A 839 16.85 20.95 -45.60
C TYR A 839 16.65 21.69 -44.29
N ALA A 840 15.46 21.59 -43.73
CA ALA A 840 15.16 22.04 -42.38
C ALA A 840 14.36 20.96 -41.65
N ARG A 841 14.52 20.89 -40.33
CA ARG A 841 13.52 20.19 -39.52
C ARG A 841 12.27 21.05 -39.46
N PHE A 842 11.11 20.42 -39.33
CA PHE A 842 9.87 21.14 -39.04
C PHE A 842 10.11 22.14 -37.88
N PRO A 843 9.64 23.39 -38.01
CA PRO A 843 9.84 24.39 -36.98
C PRO A 843 9.22 23.88 -35.69
N GLY A 844 10.03 23.74 -34.64
CA GLY A 844 9.51 23.29 -33.36
C GLY A 844 8.44 24.25 -32.85
N VAL A 845 7.41 23.70 -32.20
CA VAL A 845 6.41 24.52 -31.52
C VAL A 845 7.15 25.45 -30.54
N PRO A 846 6.96 26.78 -30.59
CA PRO A 846 7.68 27.70 -29.72
C PRO A 846 7.49 27.29 -28.26
N THR A 847 8.56 26.80 -27.63
CA THR A 847 8.56 26.29 -26.24
C THR A 847 8.50 27.41 -25.19
N GLY A 848 8.21 28.65 -25.60
CA GLY A 848 8.51 29.86 -24.84
C GLY A 848 7.41 30.91 -24.72
N THR A 849 6.22 30.74 -25.30
CA THR A 849 5.11 31.68 -25.05
C THR A 849 4.26 31.23 -23.87
N PHE A 850 4.81 31.37 -22.65
CA PHE A 850 4.06 31.46 -21.39
C PHE A 850 3.19 32.76 -21.33
N LEU A 851 2.64 33.20 -22.46
CA LEU A 851 2.13 34.57 -22.63
C LEU A 851 0.68 34.68 -23.09
N ALA A 852 -0.07 33.58 -23.13
CA ALA A 852 -1.53 33.66 -23.18
C ALA A 852 -2.12 32.60 -22.24
N LEU A 853 -2.56 33.03 -21.05
CA LEU A 853 -3.50 32.25 -20.26
C LEU A 853 -4.85 32.32 -20.99
N ASP A 854 -5.14 31.33 -21.83
CA ASP A 854 -6.41 31.24 -22.54
C ASP A 854 -7.42 30.43 -21.73
N GLY A 855 -8.70 30.81 -21.80
CA GLY A 855 -9.78 30.01 -21.20
C GLY A 855 -9.76 29.95 -19.65
N LEU A 856 -9.16 30.91 -18.95
CA LEU A 856 -9.18 30.98 -17.47
C LEU A 856 -10.61 30.93 -16.89
N GLY A 857 -11.59 31.56 -17.55
CA GLY A 857 -13.00 31.50 -17.15
C GLY A 857 -13.58 30.09 -17.27
N PHE A 858 -13.23 29.35 -18.33
CA PHE A 858 -13.60 27.96 -18.50
C PHE A 858 -12.90 27.05 -17.49
N PHE A 859 -11.62 27.29 -17.21
CA PHE A 859 -10.89 26.57 -16.16
C PHE A 859 -11.50 26.80 -14.77
N PHE A 860 -11.91 28.02 -14.46
CA PHE A 860 -12.64 28.34 -13.23
C PHE A 860 -13.96 27.57 -13.13
N LEU A 861 -14.74 27.53 -14.21
CA LEU A 861 -15.98 26.75 -14.27
C LEU A 861 -15.73 25.26 -14.00
N VAL A 862 -14.73 24.67 -14.65
CA VAL A 862 -14.35 23.26 -14.44
C VAL A 862 -13.88 23.01 -13.00
N MET A 863 -13.19 23.96 -12.37
CA MET A 863 -12.81 23.87 -10.95
C MET A 863 -14.02 23.90 -10.00
N VAL A 864 -15.03 24.73 -10.31
CA VAL A 864 -16.29 24.77 -9.56
C VAL A 864 -17.05 23.46 -9.73
N GLU A 865 -17.18 22.95 -10.95
CA GLU A 865 -17.82 21.66 -11.23
C GLU A 865 -17.08 20.50 -10.56
N TYR A 866 -15.74 20.53 -10.55
CA TYR A 866 -14.93 19.57 -9.81
C TYR A 866 -15.21 19.62 -8.30
N GLY A 867 -15.41 20.80 -7.73
CA GLY A 867 -15.86 20.95 -6.35
C GLY A 867 -17.18 20.23 -6.10
N VAL A 868 -18.17 20.44 -6.96
CA VAL A 868 -19.50 19.81 -6.85
C VAL A 868 -19.43 18.29 -7.05
N VAL A 869 -18.80 17.84 -8.12
CA VAL A 869 -18.65 16.40 -8.43
C VAL A 869 -17.76 15.71 -7.40
N GLY A 870 -16.73 16.39 -6.89
CA GLY A 870 -15.87 15.89 -5.82
C GLY A 870 -16.63 15.69 -4.51
N VAL A 871 -17.56 16.59 -4.17
CA VAL A 871 -18.47 16.42 -3.02
C VAL A 871 -19.42 15.24 -3.23
N LEU A 872 -20.05 15.12 -4.41
CA LEU A 872 -20.94 13.99 -4.74
C LEU A 872 -20.19 12.66 -4.75
N PHE A 873 -18.98 12.61 -5.30
CA PHE A 873 -18.11 11.44 -5.27
C PHE A 873 -17.77 11.05 -3.83
N SER A 874 -17.35 12.03 -3.00
CA SER A 874 -17.05 11.79 -1.59
C SER A 874 -18.28 11.32 -0.81
N TYR A 875 -19.48 11.79 -1.16
CA TYR A 875 -20.74 11.32 -0.61
C TYR A 875 -21.00 9.86 -0.98
N VAL A 876 -20.85 9.46 -2.24
CA VAL A 876 -20.98 8.05 -2.66
C VAL A 876 -19.96 7.16 -1.95
N VAL A 877 -18.71 7.59 -1.85
CA VAL A 877 -17.67 6.86 -1.09
C VAL A 877 -18.05 6.73 0.39
N SER A 878 -18.68 7.75 0.98
CA SER A 878 -19.15 7.70 2.37
C SER A 878 -20.27 6.69 2.60
N LEU A 879 -21.08 6.36 1.58
CA LEU A 879 -22.11 5.31 1.68
C LEU A 879 -21.50 3.90 1.73
N LEU A 880 -20.32 3.71 1.15
CA LEU A 880 -19.62 2.43 1.09
C LEU A 880 -18.74 2.17 2.31
N VAL A 881 -18.47 3.20 3.12
CA VAL A 881 -17.47 3.15 4.19
C VAL A 881 -18.10 3.58 5.51
N THR A 882 -18.00 2.72 6.53
CA THR A 882 -18.63 2.94 7.84
C THR A 882 -17.96 4.00 8.71
N SER A 883 -16.86 4.58 8.25
CA SER A 883 -15.97 5.45 9.04
C SER A 883 -15.72 6.77 8.30
N PRO A 884 -15.95 7.94 8.93
CA PRO A 884 -15.74 9.25 8.29
C PRO A 884 -14.30 9.45 7.82
N LEU A 885 -13.34 8.97 8.62
CA LEU A 885 -11.92 9.09 8.30
C LEU A 885 -11.52 8.23 7.11
N ALA A 886 -12.13 7.04 6.96
CA ALA A 886 -11.88 6.22 5.78
C ALA A 886 -12.64 6.68 4.56
N ALA A 887 -13.82 7.28 4.71
CA ALA A 887 -14.48 7.95 3.60
C ALA A 887 -13.58 9.05 3.03
N PHE A 888 -13.01 9.90 3.90
CA PHE A 888 -12.03 10.92 3.49
C PHE A 888 -10.79 10.31 2.84
N ALA A 889 -10.15 9.34 3.49
CA ALA A 889 -8.90 8.79 3.00
C ALA A 889 -9.04 8.00 1.69
N LEU A 890 -10.15 7.28 1.53
CA LEU A 890 -10.44 6.53 0.30
C LEU A 890 -10.82 7.49 -0.82
N ALA A 891 -11.61 8.53 -0.54
CA ALA A 891 -11.94 9.55 -1.53
C ALA A 891 -10.69 10.32 -1.98
N ALA A 892 -9.91 10.87 -1.05
CA ALA A 892 -8.69 11.63 -1.35
C ALA A 892 -7.61 10.75 -2.01
N GLY A 893 -7.39 9.54 -1.48
CA GLY A 893 -6.42 8.58 -2.01
C GLY A 893 -6.77 8.15 -3.44
N TYR A 894 -8.06 7.88 -3.72
CA TYR A 894 -8.51 7.56 -5.06
C TYR A 894 -8.26 8.70 -6.04
N GLN A 895 -8.63 9.94 -5.69
CA GLN A 895 -8.40 11.09 -6.56
C GLN A 895 -6.90 11.33 -6.81
N PHE A 896 -6.05 11.13 -5.80
CA PHE A 896 -4.60 11.25 -5.96
C PHE A 896 -4.01 10.17 -6.87
N ILE A 897 -4.41 8.90 -6.70
CA ILE A 897 -3.96 7.80 -7.56
C ILE A 897 -4.42 8.05 -9.01
N MET A 898 -5.67 8.45 -9.21
CA MET A 898 -6.21 8.76 -10.53
C MET A 898 -5.51 9.95 -11.18
N PHE A 899 -5.14 10.96 -10.40
CA PHE A 899 -4.31 12.07 -10.86
C PHE A 899 -2.95 11.59 -11.39
N VAL A 900 -2.24 10.76 -10.61
CA VAL A 900 -0.93 10.22 -11.00
C VAL A 900 -1.06 9.32 -12.23
N LEU A 901 -2.06 8.44 -12.28
CA LEU A 901 -2.30 7.56 -13.42
C LEU A 901 -2.65 8.34 -14.68
N TYR A 902 -3.50 9.37 -14.56
CA TYR A 902 -3.87 10.23 -15.69
C TYR A 902 -2.65 11.01 -16.19
N LEU A 903 -1.87 11.63 -15.30
CA LEU A 903 -0.64 12.33 -15.66
C LEU A 903 0.38 11.40 -16.31
N ALA A 904 0.61 10.21 -15.76
CA ALA A 904 1.54 9.23 -16.31
C ALA A 904 1.08 8.72 -17.68
N SER A 905 -0.21 8.41 -17.84
CA SER A 905 -0.77 7.98 -19.12
C SER A 905 -0.64 9.08 -20.17
N TYR A 906 -0.91 10.33 -19.78
CA TYR A 906 -0.77 11.49 -20.64
C TYR A 906 0.68 11.68 -21.10
N LEU A 907 1.64 11.64 -20.17
CA LEU A 907 3.08 11.75 -20.48
C LEU A 907 3.56 10.58 -21.35
N LEU A 908 3.11 9.35 -21.07
CA LEU A 908 3.49 8.18 -21.86
C LEU A 908 2.97 8.27 -23.29
N VAL A 909 1.69 8.62 -23.50
CA VAL A 909 1.14 8.79 -24.85
C VAL A 909 1.82 9.94 -25.57
N PHE A 910 2.01 11.08 -24.92
CA PHE A 910 2.68 12.22 -25.57
C PHE A 910 4.16 11.97 -25.89
N THR A 911 4.82 11.06 -25.17
CA THR A 911 6.23 10.70 -25.40
C THR A 911 6.40 9.59 -26.44
N PHE A 912 5.50 8.59 -26.46
CA PHE A 912 5.69 7.33 -27.18
C PHE A 912 4.63 7.02 -28.25
N ALA A 913 3.48 7.69 -28.27
CA ALA A 913 2.46 7.44 -29.29
C ALA A 913 2.82 8.08 -30.63
N LYS A 914 2.29 7.49 -31.71
CA LYS A 914 2.39 8.06 -33.05
C LYS A 914 1.69 9.43 -33.10
N PRO A 915 2.27 10.45 -33.75
CA PRO A 915 1.71 11.81 -33.79
C PRO A 915 0.23 11.91 -34.23
N ASN A 916 -0.20 11.10 -35.20
CA ASN A 916 -1.54 11.06 -35.81
C ASN A 916 -2.58 10.45 -34.86
N GLU A 917 -2.16 9.48 -34.07
CA GLU A 917 -3.00 8.80 -33.09
C GLU A 917 -2.91 9.46 -31.72
N THR A 918 -1.90 10.30 -31.45
CA THR A 918 -1.68 10.93 -30.14
C THR A 918 -2.93 11.68 -29.68
N ARG A 919 -3.57 12.48 -30.55
CA ARG A 919 -4.79 13.21 -30.19
C ARG A 919 -5.97 12.27 -29.92
N THR A 920 -6.15 11.26 -30.77
CA THR A 920 -7.22 10.26 -30.62
C THR A 920 -7.04 9.42 -29.37
N GLN A 921 -5.82 8.99 -29.06
CA GLN A 921 -5.46 8.21 -27.89
C GLN A 921 -5.55 9.05 -26.61
N LEU A 922 -5.07 10.30 -26.61
CA LEU A 922 -5.24 11.21 -25.47
C LEU A 922 -6.73 11.52 -25.22
N ASN A 923 -7.53 11.70 -26.27
CA ASN A 923 -8.97 11.85 -26.15
C ASN A 923 -9.62 10.59 -25.57
N ALA A 924 -9.29 9.41 -26.11
CA ALA A 924 -9.81 8.14 -25.61
C ALA A 924 -9.46 7.92 -24.13
N ILE A 925 -8.19 8.10 -23.75
CA ILE A 925 -7.71 8.00 -22.37
C ILE A 925 -8.44 8.98 -21.48
N HIS A 926 -8.60 10.23 -21.93
CA HIS A 926 -9.34 11.23 -21.19
C HIS A 926 -10.78 10.82 -20.96
N TYR A 927 -11.53 10.47 -22.00
CA TYR A 927 -12.94 10.11 -21.85
C TYR A 927 -13.13 8.86 -20.99
N ILE A 928 -12.20 7.90 -21.03
CA ILE A 928 -12.24 6.72 -20.16
C ILE A 928 -11.96 7.11 -18.70
N LEU A 929 -10.90 7.88 -18.43
CA LEU A 929 -10.47 8.19 -17.07
C LEU A 929 -11.31 9.31 -16.42
N SER A 930 -11.88 10.23 -17.19
CA SER A 930 -12.76 11.29 -16.69
C SER A 930 -14.11 10.78 -16.22
N ILE A 931 -14.61 9.68 -16.80
CA ILE A 931 -15.78 8.96 -16.28
C ILE A 931 -15.49 8.36 -14.90
N LEU A 932 -14.27 7.83 -14.72
CA LEU A 932 -13.88 7.17 -13.48
C LEU A 932 -13.52 8.17 -12.37
N SER A 933 -13.00 9.34 -12.72
CA SER A 933 -12.55 10.34 -11.75
C SER A 933 -12.62 11.77 -12.28
N PRO A 934 -13.21 12.70 -11.52
CA PRO A 934 -13.32 14.10 -11.91
C PRO A 934 -11.97 14.82 -11.95
N VAL A 935 -10.91 14.28 -11.33
CA VAL A 935 -9.57 14.89 -11.34
C VAL A 935 -8.95 14.94 -12.74
N ALA A 936 -9.32 14.02 -13.63
CA ALA A 936 -8.83 13.98 -15.00
C ALA A 936 -9.35 15.18 -15.82
N SER A 937 -10.59 15.61 -15.57
CA SER A 937 -11.22 16.79 -16.19
C SER A 937 -10.53 18.08 -15.78
N VAL A 938 -10.26 18.25 -14.49
CA VAL A 938 -9.50 19.41 -13.98
C VAL A 938 -8.09 19.43 -14.53
N LEU A 939 -7.40 18.30 -14.51
CA LEU A 939 -6.01 18.25 -14.99
C LEU A 939 -5.94 18.56 -16.50
N ARG A 940 -6.90 18.06 -17.29
CA ARG A 940 -6.99 18.42 -18.71
C ARG A 940 -7.28 19.91 -18.90
N ALA A 941 -8.24 20.47 -18.17
CA ALA A 941 -8.56 21.89 -18.26
C ALA A 941 -7.37 22.79 -17.83
N ALA A 942 -6.58 22.35 -16.85
CA ALA A 942 -5.33 23.02 -16.46
C ALA A 942 -4.26 22.95 -17.56
N PHE A 943 -4.14 21.82 -18.26
CA PHE A 943 -3.24 21.74 -19.41
C PHE A 943 -3.70 22.63 -20.56
N VAL A 944 -5.00 22.70 -20.84
CA VAL A 944 -5.56 23.59 -21.85
C VAL A 944 -5.32 25.06 -21.50
N SER A 945 -5.55 25.47 -20.25
CA SER A 945 -5.48 26.89 -19.85
C SER A 945 -4.07 27.48 -19.87
N VAL A 946 -3.05 26.65 -19.72
CA VAL A 946 -1.64 27.03 -19.83
C VAL A 946 -1.05 26.63 -21.19
N ASN A 947 -1.90 26.14 -22.11
CA ASN A 947 -1.53 25.56 -23.40
C ASN A 947 -0.35 24.56 -23.30
N LEU A 948 -0.34 23.78 -22.22
CA LEU A 948 0.65 22.74 -22.00
C LEU A 948 0.36 21.56 -22.94
N PHE A 949 1.40 21.04 -23.58
CA PHE A 949 1.31 19.96 -24.59
C PHE A 949 0.57 20.34 -25.88
N SER A 950 0.48 21.64 -26.21
CA SER A 950 -0.08 22.15 -27.48
C SER A 950 -1.53 21.72 -27.73
N LEU A 951 -2.32 21.56 -26.66
CA LEU A 951 -3.71 21.12 -26.72
C LEU A 951 -4.63 22.06 -27.53
N LEU A 952 -4.25 23.33 -27.67
CA LEU A 952 -5.00 24.34 -28.44
C LEU A 952 -4.67 24.37 -29.95
N CYS A 953 -3.66 23.63 -30.42
CA CYS A 953 -3.21 23.69 -31.82
C CYS A 953 -4.04 22.81 -32.78
N GLY A 954 -5.36 22.98 -32.86
CA GLY A 954 -6.22 22.27 -33.83
C GLY A 954 -7.12 23.21 -34.62
N ASN A 955 -7.35 22.91 -35.90
CA ASN A 955 -8.18 23.68 -36.85
C ASN A 955 -9.69 23.71 -36.55
N ASP A 956 -10.11 23.37 -35.33
CA ASP A 956 -11.53 23.39 -34.93
C ASP A 956 -11.80 24.44 -33.83
N ASP A 957 -11.04 25.54 -33.83
CA ASP A 957 -11.48 26.88 -33.41
C ASP A 957 -10.40 27.95 -33.71
#